data_AF-A0A7C3TRV3-F1
#
_entry.id   AF-A0A7C3TRV3-F1
#
_cell.length_a   1.000
_cell.length_b   1.000
_cell.length_c   1.000
_cell.angle_alpha   90.00
_cell.angle_beta   90.00
_cell.angle_gamma   90.00
#
_symmetry.space_group_name_H-M   'P 1'
#
loop_
_entity.id
_entity.type
_entity.pdbx_description
1 polymer ?
#
loop_
_entity_poly.entity_id
_entity_poly.type
_entity_poly.pdbx_seq_one_letter_code
_entity_poly.pdbx_strand_id
1 'polypeptide(L)'
;MPDVISRKSVAPVLRPGTFCEGSVVRKRHRRKMLLALASALTVGQVAFAADRHWDGGAGTTNWFDADNWTNNQVPQSDDDATIGCDIHARNATVDIWSGDAGCGELRLADLEPTNVDVLRIRGGTLTNYTHSTGDQHIAGYEGTGTIELMGGTHKIYGGVLLGYKSTASGTYRISGTGYLDLTYGTSVTRGSGASTFVMDGGSVGFGTGSRIEANDVYIGMATGSNASLSLGTTNRIVANYLYLGFNGTGTLTQNTGSGYDVTVATQLRLGENTGSRGTYNLAGGKLSVTGHQFLGLYGDGIVYQTAGTNELSQNLWLGYYGSGGGVYRLHGGNLNFTATGKYIYVGYGGTGRFEWYGGTITAPGGTKPTMQFPTATHAGTLAMGWSFDVATLAAGGYLPVPGLDQSTLEITNGATATQNSGDWSIYQLQIGAADGNGIYNFNAGTGNVTYKLWIGRGTGRTGTLNMQGGTATVATCRMADDANSTGILNLASGSFTVGSPGSITTGSGTSHLYLDGGSLSLQATTKTVAVSNLTVGLTAGSPVSYEFGTGYAISSTTQYVGFGRNATLILSGNATDTTSSMVLGSTAGTAGTIKLRGSSSLSASSIANGSGTGHVYIDGGSLTLTGGKSLNVTTLAVGMETGANPSWTIADGYNVTAGSEYVGNAVSASLLQTGGTNIVGSLTIGGLSGVSGTFTITGGSTGATSGITLATNAGSIGTLKLRGGTLAAPVIAQGSGMANIYLDGGALNAPAGGLRITTTNLYVGGELTGNYTFGPGYNVTTDVEYIGYGASGWLIQTAGSQHTAGAINLAYAGNVTGTLALNGGSLTVGAITSGEGTSTLSINDGTLTFLGAKSIAVKNFNLGDAVGSDVLFELNDVADSLSAVNQNIGSMRNATLRQSAGFNYLGTALNLGGKTGTSGAYEISGGQLSGPHAQLNIGSPMGGMGRLHMSGNSLAIVDVVTLHKGTFEQTDQATLCVNRLEGFGDHPVFGANLTLGHLGGAGSASYSVGTGQSLNVSRTLTLGYTASAAFTQTGGEVTVGDMVMGERLGASASYVLDGGNLFVNGAIRRGAGSAQLTVNSGDIQFTGGAPEISVTTLSVGRGASGKFTQTGGLVEVERKLAVGQLGGDGRYDIVGGVVRAPGPAASLIVREDSSSSATVEGYGIFEVPGTLTNNGRIVANGYGFDGNVLDLSRFSAVINTINNPFENGTNGWFAVNHGKLLLPPLKVTNPGRYYWGESPSGGKDDADIDLV
;
A
#
# COMPACT_ATOMS: atom_id res chain seq x y z
N MET A 1 -31.59 50.05 75.30
CA MET A 1 -32.80 50.75 75.78
C MET A 1 -34.00 49.82 75.59
N PRO A 2 -35.09 49.97 76.39
CA PRO A 2 -35.92 48.83 76.86
C PRO A 2 -37.39 48.95 76.32
N ASP A 3 -38.48 48.35 76.84
CA ASP A 3 -38.84 47.45 77.97
C ASP A 3 -40.25 46.83 77.67
N VAL A 4 -40.89 45.84 78.33
CA VAL A 4 -40.62 44.96 79.50
C VAL A 4 -40.92 43.48 79.04
N ILE A 5 -41.44 42.43 79.70
CA ILE A 5 -42.02 42.04 81.02
C ILE A 5 -41.39 40.65 81.37
N SER A 6 -40.73 40.42 82.52
CA SER A 6 -41.23 39.73 83.75
C SER A 6 -41.93 38.35 83.54
N ARG A 7 -41.69 37.26 84.30
CA ARG A 7 -41.18 37.11 85.69
C ARG A 7 -40.62 35.68 85.94
N LYS A 8 -39.62 35.59 86.83
CA LYS A 8 -39.42 34.66 87.98
C LYS A 8 -39.95 33.19 87.93
N SER A 9 -39.25 32.17 88.48
CA SER A 9 -37.98 32.19 89.24
C SER A 9 -37.43 30.80 89.64
N VAL A 10 -36.09 30.71 89.65
CA VAL A 10 -35.23 30.05 90.67
C VAL A 10 -35.11 28.50 90.71
N ALA A 11 -33.84 28.09 90.79
CA ALA A 11 -33.25 26.77 90.93
C ALA A 11 -33.31 26.26 92.42
N PRO A 12 -32.54 25.27 92.95
CA PRO A 12 -31.32 24.64 92.41
C PRO A 12 -31.13 23.11 92.58
N VAL A 13 -30.05 22.66 91.92
CA VAL A 13 -29.17 21.51 92.18
C VAL A 13 -29.23 20.88 93.58
N LEU A 14 -29.23 19.53 93.64
CA LEU A 14 -28.43 18.75 94.60
C LEU A 14 -28.20 17.29 94.12
N ARG A 15 -27.02 16.75 94.45
CA ARG A 15 -26.58 15.33 94.43
C ARG A 15 -25.92 15.07 95.81
N PRO A 16 -25.56 13.82 96.19
CA PRO A 16 -26.09 12.49 95.86
C PRO A 16 -26.56 11.74 97.14
N GLY A 17 -26.94 10.46 97.04
CA GLY A 17 -27.14 9.60 98.23
C GLY A 17 -27.29 8.11 97.90
N THR A 18 -26.48 7.27 98.54
CA THR A 18 -26.57 5.79 98.56
C THR A 18 -27.37 5.31 99.78
N PHE A 19 -28.05 4.15 99.71
CA PHE A 19 -27.89 3.01 100.64
C PHE A 19 -28.76 1.79 100.24
N CYS A 20 -28.74 0.74 101.06
CA CYS A 20 -29.07 -0.66 100.73
C CYS A 20 -30.48 -1.13 101.18
N GLU A 21 -30.86 -2.31 100.65
CA GLU A 21 -31.64 -3.41 101.26
C GLU A 21 -32.87 -3.16 102.16
N GLY A 22 -33.95 -3.92 101.90
CA GLY A 22 -35.05 -4.13 102.83
C GLY A 22 -36.01 -5.24 102.34
N SER A 23 -36.01 -6.39 103.00
CA SER A 23 -36.80 -7.58 102.60
C SER A 23 -38.14 -7.67 103.32
N VAL A 24 -39.18 -8.19 102.65
CA VAL A 24 -40.49 -8.50 103.27
C VAL A 24 -41.05 -9.81 102.73
N VAL A 25 -41.17 -10.82 103.60
CA VAL A 25 -41.88 -12.08 103.33
C VAL A 25 -43.32 -11.98 103.86
N ARG A 26 -44.32 -12.48 103.11
CA ARG A 26 -45.69 -12.69 103.63
C ARG A 26 -46.27 -14.04 103.24
N LYS A 27 -46.48 -14.90 104.25
CA LYS A 27 -47.27 -16.14 104.13
C LYS A 27 -48.78 -15.85 104.19
N ARG A 28 -49.60 -16.69 103.57
CA ARG A 28 -51.06 -16.77 103.82
C ARG A 28 -51.48 -18.15 104.37
N HIS A 29 -52.71 -18.26 104.86
CA HIS A 29 -53.19 -19.45 105.59
C HIS A 29 -54.67 -19.79 105.32
N ARG A 30 -54.89 -20.94 104.65
CA ARG A 30 -55.86 -22.02 104.94
C ARG A 30 -57.33 -21.75 105.37
N ARG A 31 -58.24 -22.39 104.59
CA ARG A 31 -59.32 -23.35 104.96
C ARG A 31 -60.82 -22.94 105.08
N LYS A 32 -61.62 -23.53 104.17
CA LYS A 32 -62.83 -24.40 104.33
C LYS A 32 -63.94 -24.07 105.36
N MET A 33 -65.21 -24.03 104.89
CA MET A 33 -66.26 -25.03 105.26
C MET A 33 -67.48 -25.02 104.30
N LEU A 34 -68.42 -25.97 104.45
CA LEU A 34 -69.65 -26.17 103.62
C LEU A 34 -70.93 -25.97 104.47
N LEU A 35 -72.07 -25.63 103.82
CA LEU A 35 -73.22 -26.57 103.57
C LEU A 35 -74.63 -25.90 103.49
N ALA A 36 -75.30 -26.01 102.33
CA ALA A 36 -76.77 -25.94 102.09
C ALA A 36 -77.58 -24.66 102.50
N LEU A 37 -78.75 -24.31 101.93
CA LEU A 37 -79.57 -24.87 100.83
C LEU A 37 -80.39 -23.73 100.15
N ALA A 38 -80.49 -23.72 98.81
CA ALA A 38 -81.46 -22.95 97.99
C ALA A 38 -81.49 -21.40 98.12
N SER A 39 -81.72 -20.58 97.08
CA SER A 39 -81.83 -20.85 95.62
C SER A 39 -81.65 -19.54 94.82
N ALA A 40 -81.32 -19.64 93.53
CA ALA A 40 -81.42 -18.57 92.52
C ALA A 40 -80.56 -17.29 92.70
N LEU A 41 -79.28 -17.43 93.03
CA LEU A 41 -78.26 -16.44 92.65
C LEU A 41 -76.96 -17.16 92.25
N THR A 42 -76.69 -17.25 90.94
CA THR A 42 -75.44 -17.79 90.39
C THR A 42 -74.33 -16.75 90.46
N VAL A 43 -73.92 -16.40 91.68
CA VAL A 43 -72.62 -15.76 91.91
C VAL A 43 -71.55 -16.80 91.62
N GLY A 44 -70.91 -16.72 90.46
CA GLY A 44 -69.74 -17.54 90.16
C GLY A 44 -68.67 -17.30 91.23
N GLN A 45 -68.15 -18.37 91.83
CA GLN A 45 -67.04 -18.22 92.76
C GLN A 45 -65.83 -17.72 91.97
N VAL A 46 -65.34 -16.53 92.34
CA VAL A 46 -64.05 -16.03 91.86
C VAL A 46 -62.98 -17.00 92.36
N ALA A 47 -62.30 -17.66 91.42
CA ALA A 47 -61.11 -18.43 91.75
C ALA A 47 -60.04 -17.49 92.31
N PHE A 48 -59.19 -17.99 93.19
CA PHE A 48 -57.98 -17.27 93.57
C PHE A 48 -56.83 -17.90 92.80
N ALA A 49 -56.07 -17.05 92.10
CA ALA A 49 -54.74 -17.32 91.57
C ALA A 49 -53.98 -18.37 92.39
N ALA A 50 -53.55 -19.44 91.73
CA ALA A 50 -52.80 -20.52 92.35
C ALA A 50 -51.44 -20.71 91.67
N ASP A 51 -50.40 -20.85 92.49
CA ASP A 51 -49.07 -21.24 92.03
C ASP A 51 -49.15 -22.67 91.43
N ARG A 52 -48.86 -22.79 90.13
CA ARG A 52 -48.79 -24.06 89.39
C ARG A 52 -47.35 -24.42 89.15
N HIS A 53 -46.98 -25.61 89.55
CA HIS A 53 -45.63 -26.12 89.39
C HIS A 53 -45.65 -27.28 88.39
N TRP A 54 -44.75 -27.26 87.41
CA TRP A 54 -44.55 -28.39 86.53
C TRP A 54 -43.89 -29.52 87.33
N ASP A 55 -44.61 -30.63 87.51
CA ASP A 55 -44.11 -31.85 88.15
C ASP A 55 -43.83 -32.97 87.12
N GLY A 56 -44.37 -32.85 85.91
CA GLY A 56 -44.15 -33.81 84.81
C GLY A 56 -44.86 -35.16 85.01
N GLY A 57 -45.89 -35.22 85.87
CA GLY A 57 -46.57 -36.46 86.25
C GLY A 57 -47.17 -37.29 85.11
N ALA A 58 -47.48 -36.70 83.95
CA ALA A 58 -47.97 -37.41 82.77
C ALA A 58 -46.85 -38.08 81.94
N GLY A 59 -45.59 -37.68 82.15
CA GLY A 59 -44.45 -38.11 81.34
C GLY A 59 -44.45 -37.54 79.91
N THR A 60 -45.24 -36.50 79.64
CA THR A 60 -45.30 -35.81 78.34
C THR A 60 -44.67 -34.42 78.44
N THR A 61 -44.36 -33.77 77.31
CA THR A 61 -43.91 -32.37 77.30
C THR A 61 -45.05 -31.37 77.11
N ASN A 62 -46.30 -31.82 76.95
CA ASN A 62 -47.40 -30.95 76.50
C ASN A 62 -47.89 -30.01 77.61
N TRP A 63 -47.88 -28.69 77.36
CA TRP A 63 -48.41 -27.68 78.30
C TRP A 63 -49.85 -27.96 78.73
N PHE A 64 -50.70 -28.42 77.80
CA PHE A 64 -52.13 -28.64 78.03
C PHE A 64 -52.46 -30.01 78.64
N ASP A 65 -51.46 -30.83 78.95
CA ASP A 65 -51.63 -32.09 79.65
C ASP A 65 -51.66 -31.82 81.16
N ALA A 66 -52.87 -31.88 81.73
CA ALA A 66 -53.13 -31.41 83.10
C ALA A 66 -52.34 -32.20 84.15
N ASP A 67 -52.01 -33.47 83.87
CA ASP A 67 -51.29 -34.37 84.77
C ASP A 67 -49.77 -34.06 84.86
N ASN A 68 -49.26 -33.06 84.12
CA ASN A 68 -47.90 -32.52 84.28
C ASN A 68 -47.80 -31.35 85.28
N TRP A 69 -48.92 -30.88 85.83
CA TRP A 69 -49.00 -29.70 86.68
C TRP A 69 -49.60 -30.02 88.06
N THR A 70 -49.08 -29.37 89.11
CA THR A 70 -49.51 -29.66 90.48
C THR A 70 -51.01 -29.52 90.71
N ASN A 71 -51.57 -30.56 91.35
CA ASN A 71 -53.01 -30.80 91.52
C ASN A 71 -53.76 -31.19 90.24
N ASN A 72 -53.05 -31.63 89.20
CA ASN A 72 -53.56 -32.15 87.93
C ASN A 72 -54.42 -31.10 87.18
N GLN A 73 -53.92 -29.87 87.05
CA GLN A 73 -54.62 -28.72 86.45
C GLN A 73 -53.65 -27.81 85.67
N VAL A 74 -53.93 -27.60 84.37
CA VAL A 74 -53.20 -26.65 83.51
C VAL A 74 -53.38 -25.22 84.03
N PRO A 75 -52.32 -24.37 84.06
CA PRO A 75 -52.43 -22.97 84.41
C PRO A 75 -53.52 -22.24 83.63
N GLN A 76 -54.35 -21.48 84.35
CA GLN A 76 -55.30 -20.54 83.79
C GLN A 76 -54.67 -19.13 83.75
N SER A 77 -55.36 -18.16 83.12
CA SER A 77 -54.85 -16.79 82.98
C SER A 77 -54.44 -16.15 84.30
N ASP A 78 -55.14 -16.44 85.39
CA ASP A 78 -54.91 -15.93 86.74
C ASP A 78 -53.98 -16.78 87.60
N ASP A 79 -53.49 -17.93 87.11
CA ASP A 79 -52.52 -18.77 87.81
C ASP A 79 -51.07 -18.37 87.44
N ASP A 80 -50.14 -18.40 88.41
CA ASP A 80 -48.71 -18.26 88.16
C ASP A 80 -48.10 -19.62 87.80
N ALA A 81 -47.25 -19.68 86.77
CA ALA A 81 -46.65 -20.93 86.28
C ALA A 81 -45.15 -21.02 86.58
N THR A 82 -44.71 -22.05 87.28
CA THR A 82 -43.28 -22.34 87.53
C THR A 82 -42.89 -23.67 86.88
N ILE A 83 -41.81 -23.65 86.10
CA ILE A 83 -41.16 -24.84 85.55
C ILE A 83 -39.82 -25.03 86.27
N GLY A 84 -39.50 -26.28 86.63
CA GLY A 84 -38.24 -26.64 87.28
C GLY A 84 -38.07 -26.07 88.69
N CYS A 85 -39.04 -26.35 89.57
CA CYS A 85 -39.06 -25.98 90.99
C CYS A 85 -39.17 -27.17 91.96
N ASP A 86 -39.17 -28.41 91.47
CA ASP A 86 -39.11 -29.63 92.28
C ASP A 86 -38.00 -30.59 91.78
N ILE A 87 -37.52 -31.47 92.65
CA ILE A 87 -36.43 -32.41 92.37
C ILE A 87 -36.78 -33.44 91.27
N HIS A 88 -38.06 -33.78 91.09
CA HIS A 88 -38.52 -34.72 90.06
C HIS A 88 -38.63 -34.09 88.66
N ALA A 89 -38.73 -32.76 88.60
CA ALA A 89 -39.00 -31.98 87.38
C ALA A 89 -37.82 -31.09 86.95
N ARG A 90 -36.59 -31.47 87.32
CA ARG A 90 -35.36 -30.76 86.95
C ARG A 90 -35.06 -30.91 85.46
N ASN A 91 -34.59 -29.82 84.86
CA ASN A 91 -34.24 -29.68 83.44
C ASN A 91 -35.43 -29.98 82.50
N ALA A 92 -36.60 -29.44 82.83
CA ALA A 92 -37.84 -29.74 82.15
C ALA A 92 -37.89 -29.13 80.73
N THR A 93 -38.47 -29.89 79.80
CA THR A 93 -38.85 -29.41 78.47
C THR A 93 -40.37 -29.38 78.37
N VAL A 94 -40.93 -28.23 78.05
CA VAL A 94 -42.38 -28.03 77.86
C VAL A 94 -42.63 -27.52 76.43
N ASP A 95 -43.67 -28.04 75.78
CA ASP A 95 -44.05 -27.74 74.41
C ASP A 95 -45.51 -27.26 74.32
N ILE A 96 -45.71 -26.12 73.67
CA ILE A 96 -47.02 -25.58 73.25
C ILE A 96 -47.11 -25.80 71.73
N TRP A 97 -47.99 -26.72 71.30
CA TRP A 97 -48.14 -27.12 69.89
C TRP A 97 -49.30 -26.38 69.18
N SER A 98 -50.39 -26.13 69.90
CA SER A 98 -51.61 -25.47 69.42
C SER A 98 -52.51 -25.09 70.61
N GLY A 99 -53.42 -24.13 70.42
CA GLY A 99 -54.26 -23.60 71.50
C GLY A 99 -53.65 -22.39 72.19
N ASP A 100 -54.40 -21.78 73.12
CA ASP A 100 -54.00 -20.58 73.84
C ASP A 100 -53.60 -20.93 75.28
N ALA A 101 -52.30 -20.96 75.56
CA ALA A 101 -51.74 -21.06 76.90
C ALA A 101 -51.69 -19.67 77.55
N GLY A 102 -51.96 -19.60 78.86
CA GLY A 102 -51.88 -18.35 79.61
C GLY A 102 -51.58 -18.57 81.08
N CYS A 103 -50.89 -17.59 81.68
CA CYS A 103 -50.59 -17.51 83.10
C CYS A 103 -50.30 -16.04 83.48
N GLY A 104 -50.24 -15.76 84.78
CA GLY A 104 -49.84 -14.48 85.35
C GLY A 104 -48.35 -14.24 85.17
N GLU A 105 -47.56 -14.69 86.15
CA GLU A 105 -46.12 -14.87 86.01
C GLU A 105 -45.79 -16.22 85.34
N LEU A 106 -44.66 -16.29 84.64
CA LEU A 106 -44.02 -17.54 84.24
C LEU A 106 -42.59 -17.53 84.75
N ARG A 107 -42.13 -18.58 85.44
CA ARG A 107 -40.73 -18.73 85.85
C ARG A 107 -40.15 -20.02 85.31
N LEU A 108 -39.01 -19.92 84.63
CA LEU A 108 -38.17 -21.05 84.23
C LEU A 108 -36.93 -21.10 85.12
N ALA A 109 -36.56 -22.29 85.60
CA ALA A 109 -35.42 -22.58 86.46
C ALA A 109 -35.44 -21.82 87.81
N ASP A 110 -36.47 -22.06 88.61
CA ASP A 110 -36.69 -21.45 89.95
C ASP A 110 -36.05 -22.28 91.10
N LEU A 111 -35.56 -23.51 90.85
CA LEU A 111 -35.01 -24.37 91.93
C LEU A 111 -33.58 -24.05 92.40
N GLU A 112 -32.63 -23.94 91.46
CA GLU A 112 -31.19 -23.82 91.76
C GLU A 112 -30.39 -23.35 90.52
N PRO A 113 -29.17 -22.79 90.69
CA PRO A 113 -28.32 -22.33 89.58
C PRO A 113 -27.96 -23.38 88.53
N THR A 114 -28.01 -24.66 88.88
CA THR A 114 -27.70 -25.81 88.02
C THR A 114 -28.88 -26.34 87.20
N ASN A 115 -30.09 -25.80 87.37
CA ASN A 115 -31.27 -26.25 86.62
C ASN A 115 -31.34 -25.62 85.22
N VAL A 116 -31.84 -26.37 84.21
CA VAL A 116 -31.81 -25.98 82.78
C VAL A 116 -33.15 -26.28 82.08
N ASP A 117 -34.10 -25.36 82.15
CA ASP A 117 -35.46 -25.57 81.60
C ASP A 117 -35.69 -24.89 80.24
N VAL A 118 -36.56 -25.50 79.42
CA VAL A 118 -36.89 -25.01 78.06
C VAL A 118 -38.40 -25.05 77.82
N LEU A 119 -39.01 -23.90 77.53
CA LEU A 119 -40.37 -23.79 77.02
C LEU A 119 -40.35 -23.51 75.52
N ARG A 120 -40.97 -24.36 74.70
CA ARG A 120 -41.09 -24.18 73.25
C ARG A 120 -42.51 -23.82 72.86
N ILE A 121 -42.65 -22.78 72.05
CA ILE A 121 -43.90 -22.43 71.35
C ILE A 121 -43.71 -22.83 69.90
N ARG A 122 -44.29 -23.97 69.51
CA ARG A 122 -44.22 -24.53 68.16
C ARG A 122 -45.45 -24.13 67.32
N GLY A 123 -46.56 -23.84 67.98
CA GLY A 123 -47.79 -23.28 67.42
C GLY A 123 -48.76 -22.88 68.55
N GLY A 124 -49.88 -22.23 68.19
CA GLY A 124 -50.80 -21.66 69.19
C GLY A 124 -50.34 -20.29 69.72
N THR A 125 -50.82 -19.92 70.90
CA THR A 125 -50.44 -18.69 71.61
C THR A 125 -49.94 -19.01 73.02
N LEU A 126 -48.89 -18.31 73.48
CA LEU A 126 -48.64 -18.09 74.91
C LEU A 126 -49.00 -16.64 75.26
N THR A 127 -49.75 -16.41 76.33
CA THR A 127 -50.14 -15.05 76.77
C THR A 127 -49.80 -14.81 78.23
N ASN A 128 -49.02 -13.76 78.49
CA ASN A 128 -48.73 -13.23 79.82
C ASN A 128 -49.89 -12.32 80.26
N TYR A 129 -50.75 -12.74 81.17
CA TYR A 129 -51.93 -11.99 81.62
C TYR A 129 -51.65 -11.25 82.93
N THR A 130 -51.54 -9.92 82.90
CA THR A 130 -51.23 -9.12 84.09
C THR A 130 -52.40 -9.02 85.08
N HIS A 131 -52.18 -9.51 86.29
CA HIS A 131 -53.05 -9.39 87.46
C HIS A 131 -52.48 -8.39 88.49
N SER A 132 -51.17 -8.15 88.47
CA SER A 132 -50.48 -7.14 89.28
C SER A 132 -49.48 -6.31 88.45
N THR A 133 -49.02 -5.18 89.01
CA THR A 133 -47.96 -4.36 88.41
C THR A 133 -46.58 -4.94 88.72
N GLY A 134 -46.28 -6.10 88.14
CA GLY A 134 -45.01 -6.81 88.33
C GLY A 134 -44.86 -8.11 87.55
N ASP A 135 -45.97 -8.73 87.15
CA ASP A 135 -46.01 -10.07 86.54
C ASP A 135 -45.28 -10.11 85.19
N GLN A 136 -44.40 -11.08 85.00
CA GLN A 136 -43.53 -11.19 83.82
C GLN A 136 -43.30 -12.66 83.43
N HIS A 137 -42.91 -12.89 82.18
CA HIS A 137 -42.39 -14.19 81.75
C HIS A 137 -40.86 -14.21 81.90
N ILE A 138 -40.39 -14.83 82.98
CA ILE A 138 -38.99 -14.91 83.41
C ILE A 138 -38.33 -16.19 82.88
N ALA A 139 -37.43 -16.03 81.92
CA ALA A 139 -36.51 -17.08 81.49
C ALA A 139 -35.24 -17.02 82.35
N GLY A 140 -35.00 -18.05 83.17
CA GLY A 140 -33.83 -18.17 84.04
C GLY A 140 -34.00 -17.34 85.30
N TYR A 141 -34.65 -17.92 86.32
CA TYR A 141 -34.91 -17.25 87.59
C TYR A 141 -33.73 -17.40 88.59
N GLU A 142 -33.35 -18.64 88.91
CA GLU A 142 -32.11 -19.01 89.61
C GLU A 142 -31.05 -19.60 88.67
N GLY A 143 -31.49 -20.51 87.80
CA GLY A 143 -30.65 -21.27 86.86
C GLY A 143 -30.78 -20.80 85.41
N THR A 144 -30.65 -21.74 84.47
CA THR A 144 -30.76 -21.49 83.03
C THR A 144 -32.19 -21.74 82.55
N GLY A 145 -32.84 -20.74 81.94
CA GLY A 145 -34.16 -20.88 81.35
C GLY A 145 -34.21 -20.37 79.92
N THR A 146 -34.87 -21.11 79.03
CA THR A 146 -34.99 -20.77 77.60
C THR A 146 -36.45 -20.74 77.15
N ILE A 147 -36.84 -19.71 76.41
CA ILE A 147 -38.11 -19.67 75.66
C ILE A 147 -37.80 -19.73 74.15
N GLU A 148 -38.18 -20.83 73.48
CA GLU A 148 -38.02 -21.04 72.03
C GLU A 148 -39.36 -20.83 71.29
N LEU A 149 -39.56 -19.64 70.75
CA LEU A 149 -40.69 -19.30 69.88
C LEU A 149 -40.39 -19.70 68.43
N MET A 150 -40.76 -20.91 68.05
CA MET A 150 -40.51 -21.52 66.73
C MET A 150 -41.68 -21.33 65.74
N GLY A 151 -42.88 -21.13 66.26
CA GLY A 151 -44.11 -20.90 65.52
C GLY A 151 -45.23 -20.43 66.47
N GLY A 152 -46.35 -19.95 65.94
CA GLY A 152 -47.40 -19.37 66.78
C GLY A 152 -47.04 -17.96 67.29
N THR A 153 -47.67 -17.54 68.39
CA THR A 153 -47.53 -16.18 68.94
C THR A 153 -47.18 -16.19 70.43
N HIS A 154 -46.40 -15.21 70.89
CA HIS A 154 -46.22 -14.92 72.32
C HIS A 154 -46.68 -13.48 72.61
N LYS A 155 -47.79 -13.32 73.34
CA LYS A 155 -48.41 -12.01 73.68
C LYS A 155 -47.97 -11.55 75.06
N ILE A 156 -47.37 -10.36 75.13
CA ILE A 156 -46.78 -9.84 76.37
C ILE A 156 -47.54 -8.60 76.85
N TYR A 157 -48.15 -8.67 78.04
CA TYR A 157 -48.83 -7.51 78.68
C TYR A 157 -48.06 -6.93 79.89
N GLY A 158 -47.22 -7.71 80.58
CA GLY A 158 -46.40 -7.29 81.72
C GLY A 158 -44.90 -7.22 81.43
N GLY A 159 -44.36 -8.21 80.70
CA GLY A 159 -42.98 -8.19 80.21
C GLY A 159 -42.34 -9.56 80.03
N VAL A 160 -41.13 -9.58 79.46
CA VAL A 160 -40.24 -10.76 79.48
C VAL A 160 -38.95 -10.38 80.20
N LEU A 161 -38.50 -11.21 81.14
CA LEU A 161 -37.26 -11.00 81.89
C LEU A 161 -36.28 -12.14 81.64
N LEU A 162 -35.02 -11.80 81.38
CA LEU A 162 -33.97 -12.76 81.06
C LEU A 162 -32.88 -12.72 82.13
N GLY A 163 -32.64 -13.84 82.81
CA GLY A 163 -31.58 -13.98 83.83
C GLY A 163 -31.83 -13.11 85.05
N TYR A 164 -32.80 -13.48 85.89
CA TYR A 164 -33.25 -12.64 87.01
C TYR A 164 -32.17 -12.43 88.08
N LYS A 165 -31.68 -13.51 88.69
CA LYS A 165 -30.59 -13.47 89.69
C LYS A 165 -29.22 -13.46 89.02
N SER A 166 -28.19 -12.99 89.72
CA SER A 166 -26.83 -12.82 89.18
C SER A 166 -26.12 -14.11 88.77
N THR A 167 -26.62 -15.27 89.18
CA THR A 167 -26.15 -16.61 88.74
C THR A 167 -26.99 -17.20 87.61
N ALA A 168 -28.13 -16.61 87.29
CA ALA A 168 -29.10 -17.15 86.33
C ALA A 168 -28.72 -16.83 84.88
N SER A 169 -29.30 -17.57 83.94
CA SER A 169 -29.11 -17.38 82.50
C SER A 169 -30.44 -17.46 81.76
N GLY A 170 -30.88 -16.35 81.15
CA GLY A 170 -32.13 -16.28 80.40
C GLY A 170 -31.91 -16.17 78.91
N THR A 171 -32.48 -17.11 78.14
CA THR A 171 -32.46 -17.06 76.68
C THR A 171 -33.87 -16.91 76.11
N TYR A 172 -34.06 -15.95 75.21
CA TYR A 172 -35.27 -15.83 74.40
C TYR A 172 -34.91 -16.01 72.92
N ARG A 173 -35.54 -16.97 72.24
CA ARG A 173 -35.14 -17.42 70.90
C ARG A 173 -36.34 -17.49 69.96
N ILE A 174 -36.36 -16.64 68.93
CA ILE A 174 -37.36 -16.64 67.86
C ILE A 174 -36.79 -17.35 66.63
N SER A 175 -37.58 -18.22 66.01
CA SER A 175 -37.24 -18.91 64.77
C SER A 175 -38.50 -19.26 63.96
N GLY A 176 -38.34 -19.83 62.77
CA GLY A 176 -39.45 -20.30 61.94
C GLY A 176 -40.45 -19.19 61.61
N THR A 177 -41.71 -19.36 62.02
CA THR A 177 -42.82 -18.42 61.79
C THR A 177 -43.30 -17.72 63.06
N GLY A 178 -42.56 -17.84 64.17
CA GLY A 178 -42.96 -17.30 65.47
C GLY A 178 -43.12 -15.79 65.51
N TYR A 179 -44.18 -15.29 66.17
CA TYR A 179 -44.49 -13.87 66.32
C TYR A 179 -44.44 -13.43 67.79
N LEU A 180 -43.48 -12.57 68.16
CA LEU A 180 -43.42 -11.95 69.48
C LEU A 180 -44.22 -10.64 69.47
N ASP A 181 -45.31 -10.58 70.21
CA ASP A 181 -46.21 -9.45 70.27
C ASP A 181 -45.95 -8.58 71.51
N LEU A 182 -45.26 -7.46 71.29
CA LEU A 182 -45.00 -6.38 72.25
C LEU A 182 -45.88 -5.15 71.98
N THR A 183 -46.95 -5.26 71.17
CA THR A 183 -47.72 -4.09 70.68
C THR A 183 -48.35 -3.23 71.79
N TYR A 184 -48.52 -3.81 72.98
CA TYR A 184 -49.02 -3.15 74.19
C TYR A 184 -47.99 -2.22 74.89
N GLY A 185 -46.85 -1.93 74.27
CA GLY A 185 -45.79 -1.08 74.84
C GLY A 185 -44.83 -1.83 75.78
N THR A 186 -44.98 -3.14 75.87
CA THR A 186 -44.18 -4.05 76.70
C THR A 186 -42.79 -4.29 76.11
N SER A 187 -41.93 -4.97 76.85
CA SER A 187 -40.51 -5.10 76.53
C SER A 187 -39.94 -6.46 76.93
N VAL A 188 -38.88 -6.88 76.22
CA VAL A 188 -37.92 -7.87 76.71
C VAL A 188 -36.85 -7.12 77.50
N THR A 189 -36.52 -7.58 78.69
CA THR A 189 -35.54 -6.94 79.58
C THR A 189 -34.60 -7.95 80.23
N ARG A 190 -33.41 -7.49 80.62
CA ARG A 190 -32.44 -8.27 81.41
C ARG A 190 -32.65 -8.08 82.91
N GLY A 191 -32.42 -9.15 83.67
CA GLY A 191 -32.24 -9.10 85.11
C GLY A 191 -30.78 -8.84 85.49
N SER A 192 -30.33 -9.46 86.58
CA SER A 192 -28.96 -9.32 87.10
C SER A 192 -27.98 -10.37 86.56
N GLY A 193 -28.49 -11.44 85.93
CA GLY A 193 -27.72 -12.56 85.38
C GLY A 193 -27.40 -12.40 83.90
N ALA A 194 -27.02 -13.50 83.26
CA ALA A 194 -26.79 -13.54 81.82
C ALA A 194 -28.13 -13.50 81.06
N SER A 195 -28.17 -12.72 79.98
CA SER A 195 -29.38 -12.50 79.18
C SER A 195 -29.08 -12.47 77.68
N THR A 196 -29.77 -13.34 76.94
CA THR A 196 -29.52 -13.57 75.51
C THR A 196 -30.83 -13.49 74.73
N PHE A 197 -30.91 -12.61 73.74
CA PHE A 197 -32.00 -12.59 72.77
C PHE A 197 -31.50 -13.08 71.42
N VAL A 198 -32.22 -14.00 70.78
CA VAL A 198 -31.87 -14.57 69.47
C VAL A 198 -33.07 -14.52 68.53
N MET A 199 -32.83 -14.11 67.29
CA MET A 199 -33.79 -14.16 66.20
C MET A 199 -33.14 -14.82 64.99
N ASP A 200 -33.57 -16.05 64.66
CA ASP A 200 -33.16 -16.82 63.46
C ASP A 200 -34.28 -16.89 62.41
N GLY A 201 -35.42 -16.27 62.68
CA GLY A 201 -36.61 -16.22 61.85
C GLY A 201 -37.75 -15.52 62.60
N GLY A 202 -38.99 -15.75 62.18
CA GLY A 202 -40.16 -15.13 62.80
C GLY A 202 -40.22 -13.60 62.66
N SER A 203 -40.96 -12.94 63.55
CA SER A 203 -41.13 -11.48 63.57
C SER A 203 -41.44 -10.94 64.97
N VAL A 204 -41.25 -9.63 65.17
CA VAL A 204 -41.57 -8.93 66.42
C VAL A 204 -42.50 -7.76 66.11
N GLY A 205 -43.67 -7.73 66.76
CA GLY A 205 -44.61 -6.61 66.71
C GLY A 205 -44.32 -5.63 67.84
N PHE A 206 -43.81 -4.45 67.52
CA PHE A 206 -43.45 -3.45 68.52
C PHE A 206 -44.61 -2.50 68.84
N GLY A 207 -44.80 -2.22 70.13
CA GLY A 207 -45.69 -1.16 70.62
C GLY A 207 -45.00 0.19 70.74
N THR A 208 -45.74 1.20 71.21
CA THR A 208 -45.14 2.51 71.51
C THR A 208 -44.24 2.39 72.74
N GLY A 209 -42.96 2.76 72.60
CA GLY A 209 -41.97 2.72 73.69
C GLY A 209 -41.33 1.35 73.96
N SER A 210 -41.81 0.26 73.34
CA SER A 210 -41.29 -1.11 73.51
C SER A 210 -39.79 -1.22 73.23
N ARG A 211 -39.07 -1.99 74.05
CA ARG A 211 -37.64 -2.28 73.86
C ARG A 211 -37.30 -3.77 73.94
N ILE A 212 -36.13 -4.11 73.39
CA ILE A 212 -35.41 -5.36 73.68
C ILE A 212 -34.13 -4.99 74.41
N GLU A 213 -33.94 -5.51 75.62
CA GLU A 213 -32.75 -5.29 76.43
C GLU A 213 -32.17 -6.61 76.94
N ALA A 214 -30.90 -6.86 76.66
CA ALA A 214 -30.17 -8.10 76.96
C ALA A 214 -28.66 -7.80 77.18
N ASN A 215 -27.85 -8.84 77.46
CA ASN A 215 -26.40 -8.76 77.30
C ASN A 215 -26.05 -8.98 75.82
N ASP A 216 -26.50 -10.09 75.25
CA ASP A 216 -26.19 -10.46 73.87
C ASP A 216 -27.47 -10.51 73.04
N VAL A 217 -27.48 -9.77 71.93
CA VAL A 217 -28.59 -9.74 70.97
C VAL A 217 -28.09 -10.27 69.63
N TYR A 218 -28.63 -11.39 69.18
CA TYR A 218 -28.31 -12.02 67.91
C TYR A 218 -29.49 -11.92 66.94
N ILE A 219 -29.24 -11.43 65.73
CA ILE A 219 -30.17 -11.49 64.60
C ILE A 219 -29.44 -12.24 63.50
N GLY A 220 -29.89 -13.44 63.12
CA GLY A 220 -29.17 -14.34 62.21
C GLY A 220 -28.04 -15.13 62.89
N MET A 221 -28.32 -15.78 64.03
CA MET A 221 -27.34 -16.54 64.80
C MET A 221 -26.92 -17.84 64.11
N ALA A 222 -27.90 -18.62 63.65
CA ALA A 222 -27.69 -19.96 63.11
C ALA A 222 -27.37 -19.97 61.60
N THR A 223 -26.58 -20.94 61.14
CA THR A 223 -26.24 -21.11 59.72
C THR A 223 -27.51 -21.27 58.88
N GLY A 224 -27.62 -20.53 57.78
CA GLY A 224 -28.80 -20.55 56.90
C GLY A 224 -30.05 -19.82 57.43
N SER A 225 -30.00 -19.24 58.64
CA SER A 225 -31.05 -18.32 59.09
C SER A 225 -31.09 -17.04 58.24
N ASN A 226 -32.26 -16.43 58.14
CA ASN A 226 -32.45 -15.13 57.48
C ASN A 226 -33.45 -14.30 58.29
N ALA A 227 -32.93 -13.63 59.32
CA ALA A 227 -33.74 -12.87 60.27
C ALA A 227 -33.74 -11.37 59.93
N SER A 228 -34.89 -10.72 60.11
CA SER A 228 -35.04 -9.28 59.88
C SER A 228 -35.88 -8.64 60.98
N LEU A 229 -35.37 -7.56 61.57
CA LEU A 229 -36.03 -6.79 62.61
C LEU A 229 -36.16 -5.33 62.16
N SER A 230 -37.34 -4.74 62.36
CA SER A 230 -37.60 -3.33 62.05
C SER A 230 -38.08 -2.60 63.30
N LEU A 231 -37.42 -1.50 63.63
CA LEU A 231 -37.77 -0.64 64.76
C LEU A 231 -38.62 0.53 64.27
N GLY A 232 -39.76 0.74 64.93
CA GLY A 232 -40.62 1.90 64.74
C GLY A 232 -40.08 3.15 65.45
N THR A 233 -40.82 4.26 65.33
CA THR A 233 -40.37 5.60 65.74
C THR A 233 -40.09 5.76 67.24
N THR A 234 -40.54 4.84 68.11
CA THR A 234 -40.36 4.94 69.57
C THR A 234 -39.72 3.71 70.20
N ASN A 235 -39.10 2.83 69.41
CA ASN A 235 -38.52 1.58 69.90
C ASN A 235 -37.02 1.70 70.21
N ARG A 236 -36.51 0.81 71.06
CA ARG A 236 -35.10 0.79 71.46
C ARG A 236 -34.55 -0.64 71.49
N ILE A 237 -33.24 -0.78 71.27
CA ILE A 237 -32.48 -1.98 71.61
C ILE A 237 -31.37 -1.57 72.56
N VAL A 238 -31.15 -2.31 73.64
CA VAL A 238 -30.06 -2.09 74.59
C VAL A 238 -29.29 -3.40 74.77
N ALA A 239 -28.05 -3.45 74.32
CA ALA A 239 -27.21 -4.64 74.35
C ALA A 239 -25.81 -4.33 74.88
N ASN A 240 -25.10 -5.36 75.36
CA ASN A 240 -23.65 -5.31 75.50
C ASN A 240 -23.02 -5.65 74.14
N TYR A 241 -23.43 -6.78 73.53
CA TYR A 241 -23.09 -7.11 72.14
C TYR A 241 -24.34 -7.21 71.27
N LEU A 242 -24.27 -6.64 70.07
CA LEU A 242 -25.28 -6.79 69.03
C LEU A 242 -24.63 -7.43 67.80
N TYR A 243 -25.07 -8.64 67.46
CA TYR A 243 -24.60 -9.42 66.32
C TYR A 243 -25.67 -9.46 65.24
N LEU A 244 -25.34 -8.96 64.05
CA LEU A 244 -26.18 -9.12 62.85
C LEU A 244 -25.45 -10.07 61.89
N GLY A 245 -26.02 -11.25 61.64
CA GLY A 245 -25.37 -12.34 60.93
C GLY A 245 -24.16 -12.87 61.69
N PHE A 246 -24.39 -13.82 62.62
CA PHE A 246 -23.30 -14.50 63.34
C PHE A 246 -22.79 -15.70 62.52
N ASN A 247 -23.69 -16.64 62.18
CA ASN A 247 -23.47 -17.66 61.14
C ASN A 247 -24.48 -17.55 59.97
N GLY A 248 -25.58 -16.81 60.15
CA GLY A 248 -26.63 -16.65 59.15
C GLY A 248 -26.67 -15.26 58.54
N THR A 249 -27.83 -14.90 57.99
CA THR A 249 -28.15 -13.53 57.54
C THR A 249 -29.00 -12.82 58.59
N GLY A 250 -28.58 -11.61 58.97
CA GLY A 250 -29.28 -10.77 59.95
C GLY A 250 -29.43 -9.33 59.47
N THR A 251 -30.66 -8.82 59.44
CA THR A 251 -30.97 -7.44 59.08
C THR A 251 -31.64 -6.69 60.23
N LEU A 252 -31.16 -5.47 60.52
CA LEU A 252 -31.81 -4.54 61.44
C LEU A 252 -32.10 -3.21 60.72
N THR A 253 -33.34 -2.76 60.76
CA THR A 253 -33.76 -1.46 60.20
C THR A 253 -34.20 -0.52 61.32
N GLN A 254 -33.51 0.60 61.47
CA GLN A 254 -33.77 1.62 62.48
C GLN A 254 -34.47 2.83 61.84
N ASN A 255 -35.78 2.96 62.12
CA ASN A 255 -36.60 4.13 61.76
C ASN A 255 -36.96 4.96 63.01
N THR A 256 -36.14 4.91 64.06
CA THR A 256 -36.51 5.47 65.37
C THR A 256 -36.46 7.01 65.37
N GLY A 257 -37.15 7.63 66.32
CA GLY A 257 -37.11 9.07 66.55
C GLY A 257 -35.88 9.49 67.38
N SER A 258 -35.69 10.80 67.52
CA SER A 258 -34.65 11.36 68.40
C SER A 258 -34.86 10.91 69.85
N GLY A 259 -33.81 10.42 70.50
CA GLY A 259 -33.84 9.89 71.87
C GLY A 259 -34.36 8.45 72.01
N TYR A 260 -34.71 7.79 70.90
CA TYR A 260 -35.09 6.38 70.85
C TYR A 260 -33.94 5.56 70.25
N ASP A 261 -32.85 5.50 71.01
CA ASP A 261 -31.57 4.97 70.56
C ASP A 261 -31.52 3.43 70.49
N VAL A 262 -30.69 2.93 69.57
CA VAL A 262 -30.09 1.59 69.68
C VAL A 262 -28.74 1.75 70.36
N THR A 263 -28.56 1.14 71.54
CA THR A 263 -27.38 1.32 72.38
C THR A 263 -26.63 0.00 72.54
N VAL A 264 -25.34 0.00 72.19
CA VAL A 264 -24.46 -1.18 72.22
C VAL A 264 -23.23 -0.87 73.08
N ALA A 265 -23.21 -1.39 74.30
CA ALA A 265 -22.24 -1.00 75.33
C ALA A 265 -20.83 -1.57 75.12
N THR A 266 -20.69 -2.71 74.44
CA THR A 266 -19.40 -3.38 74.21
C THR A 266 -19.05 -3.40 72.72
N GLN A 267 -19.71 -4.17 71.86
CA GLN A 267 -19.39 -4.18 70.42
C GLN A 267 -20.60 -4.47 69.54
N LEU A 268 -20.70 -3.76 68.41
CA LEU A 268 -21.62 -4.05 67.32
C LEU A 268 -20.84 -4.79 66.24
N ARG A 269 -21.25 -6.02 65.90
CA ARG A 269 -20.60 -6.85 64.87
C ARG A 269 -21.61 -7.24 63.78
N LEU A 270 -21.25 -7.00 62.52
CA LEU A 270 -22.03 -7.35 61.34
C LEU A 270 -21.22 -8.32 60.49
N GLY A 271 -21.74 -9.52 60.21
CA GLY A 271 -20.99 -10.56 59.49
C GLY A 271 -19.84 -11.10 60.33
N GLU A 272 -20.18 -11.84 61.40
CA GLU A 272 -19.20 -12.39 62.32
C GLU A 272 -18.32 -13.43 61.64
N ASN A 273 -18.87 -14.62 61.34
CA ASN A 273 -18.13 -15.76 60.83
C ASN A 273 -18.18 -15.84 59.30
N THR A 274 -17.24 -16.55 58.70
CA THR A 274 -17.14 -16.74 57.24
C THR A 274 -18.46 -17.24 56.64
N GLY A 275 -18.98 -16.52 55.65
CA GLY A 275 -20.26 -16.84 54.98
C GLY A 275 -21.52 -16.29 55.67
N SER A 276 -21.41 -15.69 56.85
CA SER A 276 -22.51 -14.92 57.47
C SER A 276 -22.65 -13.53 56.84
N ARG A 277 -23.82 -12.90 57.00
CA ARG A 277 -24.08 -11.53 56.51
C ARG A 277 -24.90 -10.68 57.46
N GLY A 278 -24.34 -9.58 57.94
CA GLY A 278 -25.02 -8.55 58.72
C GLY A 278 -25.37 -7.32 57.89
N THR A 279 -26.60 -6.80 58.04
CA THR A 279 -27.02 -5.54 57.40
C THR A 279 -27.73 -4.63 58.40
N TYR A 280 -27.30 -3.37 58.52
CA TYR A 280 -27.92 -2.35 59.34
C TYR A 280 -28.38 -1.18 58.48
N ASN A 281 -29.68 -0.88 58.49
CA ASN A 281 -30.28 0.24 57.77
C ASN A 281 -30.60 1.36 58.77
N LEU A 282 -29.80 2.42 58.80
CA LEU A 282 -29.97 3.59 59.66
C LEU A 282 -30.71 4.70 58.90
N ALA A 283 -32.03 4.72 59.05
CA ALA A 283 -32.95 5.64 58.39
C ALA A 283 -33.52 6.72 59.34
N GLY A 284 -33.28 6.61 60.65
CA GLY A 284 -33.72 7.59 61.65
C GLY A 284 -33.05 7.38 63.01
N GLY A 285 -33.19 8.37 63.89
CA GLY A 285 -32.79 8.26 65.29
C GLY A 285 -31.28 8.22 65.48
N LYS A 286 -30.83 7.43 66.47
CA LYS A 286 -29.42 7.33 66.85
C LYS A 286 -29.00 5.89 67.15
N LEU A 287 -27.85 5.50 66.60
CA LEU A 287 -27.11 4.29 66.97
C LEU A 287 -25.94 4.75 67.86
N SER A 288 -25.83 4.20 69.07
CA SER A 288 -24.83 4.58 70.08
C SER A 288 -23.95 3.37 70.41
N VAL A 289 -22.69 3.34 69.95
CA VAL A 289 -21.74 2.24 70.19
C VAL A 289 -20.58 2.70 71.07
N THR A 290 -20.52 2.17 72.29
CA THR A 290 -19.54 2.60 73.32
C THR A 290 -18.16 1.93 73.16
N GLY A 291 -18.11 0.75 72.53
CA GLY A 291 -16.87 0.15 72.06
C GLY A 291 -16.74 0.21 70.54
N HIS A 292 -16.29 -0.89 69.94
CA HIS A 292 -16.02 -0.96 68.49
C HIS A 292 -17.24 -1.36 67.66
N GLN A 293 -17.32 -0.80 66.46
CA GLN A 293 -18.21 -1.27 65.40
C GLN A 293 -17.38 -2.02 64.34
N PHE A 294 -17.74 -3.29 64.09
CA PHE A 294 -17.11 -4.15 63.09
C PHE A 294 -18.11 -4.47 61.97
N LEU A 295 -17.72 -4.15 60.73
CA LEU A 295 -18.41 -4.52 59.50
C LEU A 295 -17.52 -5.52 58.76
N GLY A 296 -17.97 -6.77 58.72
CA GLY A 296 -17.21 -7.90 58.20
C GLY A 296 -16.03 -8.24 59.10
N LEU A 297 -16.27 -9.02 60.15
CA LEU A 297 -15.20 -9.56 61.00
C LEU A 297 -14.48 -10.66 60.22
N TYR A 298 -15.20 -11.76 59.92
CA TYR A 298 -14.83 -12.79 58.95
C TYR A 298 -15.91 -12.99 57.85
N GLY A 299 -17.13 -12.48 58.03
CA GLY A 299 -18.23 -12.51 57.04
C GLY A 299 -18.48 -11.15 56.37
N ASP A 300 -19.68 -10.94 55.82
CA ASP A 300 -20.09 -9.67 55.20
C ASP A 300 -20.81 -8.75 56.20
N GLY A 301 -20.38 -7.50 56.36
CA GLY A 301 -21.07 -6.51 57.20
C GLY A 301 -21.35 -5.20 56.46
N ILE A 302 -22.62 -4.80 56.38
CA ILE A 302 -23.06 -3.64 55.61
C ILE A 302 -23.85 -2.65 56.48
N VAL A 303 -23.48 -1.36 56.47
CA VAL A 303 -24.31 -0.26 57.01
C VAL A 303 -24.80 0.62 55.87
N TYR A 304 -26.11 0.80 55.76
CA TYR A 304 -26.76 1.83 54.94
C TYR A 304 -27.19 2.98 55.85
N GLN A 305 -26.47 4.10 55.84
CA GLN A 305 -26.87 5.31 56.57
C GLN A 305 -27.45 6.35 55.59
N THR A 306 -28.77 6.50 55.62
CA THR A 306 -29.50 7.50 54.82
C THR A 306 -29.87 8.73 55.64
N ALA A 307 -30.04 8.59 56.96
CA ALA A 307 -30.25 9.68 57.89
C ALA A 307 -29.76 9.30 59.31
N GLY A 308 -30.30 9.95 60.35
CA GLY A 308 -29.94 9.66 61.75
C GLY A 308 -28.49 9.97 62.10
N THR A 309 -28.05 9.51 63.27
CA THR A 309 -26.67 9.64 63.75
C THR A 309 -26.12 8.27 64.16
N ASN A 310 -24.97 7.87 63.62
CA ASN A 310 -24.17 6.79 64.18
C ASN A 310 -23.09 7.43 65.07
N GLU A 311 -23.12 7.14 66.37
CA GLU A 311 -22.22 7.71 67.38
C GLU A 311 -21.31 6.62 67.95
N LEU A 312 -20.00 6.77 67.72
CA LEU A 312 -18.98 5.79 68.04
C LEU A 312 -18.01 6.33 69.09
N SER A 313 -17.75 5.56 70.15
CA SER A 313 -16.74 5.93 71.15
C SER A 313 -15.38 5.26 70.95
N GLN A 314 -15.30 4.27 70.04
CA GLN A 314 -14.04 3.69 69.54
C GLN A 314 -14.03 3.62 68.01
N ASN A 315 -13.02 2.96 67.45
CA ASN A 315 -12.80 2.87 66.00
C ASN A 315 -13.88 2.06 65.28
N LEU A 316 -14.19 2.46 64.05
CA LEU A 316 -14.96 1.71 63.06
C LEU A 316 -14.00 0.83 62.23
N TRP A 317 -14.35 -0.43 62.01
CA TRP A 317 -13.56 -1.38 61.22
C TRP A 317 -14.38 -1.95 60.06
N LEU A 318 -13.86 -1.84 58.83
CA LEU A 318 -14.43 -2.44 57.62
C LEU A 318 -13.45 -3.50 57.08
N GLY A 319 -13.86 -4.78 57.06
CA GLY A 319 -13.04 -5.90 56.60
C GLY A 319 -11.86 -6.19 57.53
N TYR A 320 -12.14 -6.74 58.72
CA TYR A 320 -11.14 -6.85 59.79
C TYR A 320 -10.16 -8.04 59.61
N TYR A 321 -10.65 -9.24 59.29
CA TYR A 321 -9.81 -10.39 58.94
C TYR A 321 -9.92 -10.75 57.46
N GLY A 322 -9.02 -11.61 56.96
CA GLY A 322 -8.81 -11.88 55.52
C GLY A 322 -10.02 -12.33 54.69
N SER A 323 -11.09 -12.83 55.31
CA SER A 323 -12.35 -13.18 54.62
C SER A 323 -13.48 -12.17 54.83
N GLY A 324 -13.30 -11.19 55.72
CA GLY A 324 -14.33 -10.21 56.08
C GLY A 324 -14.53 -9.14 55.00
N GLY A 325 -15.77 -8.88 54.62
CA GLY A 325 -16.18 -7.82 53.71
C GLY A 325 -16.98 -6.72 54.42
N GLY A 326 -16.39 -5.54 54.58
CA GLY A 326 -17.04 -4.41 55.27
C GLY A 326 -17.45 -3.28 54.33
N VAL A 327 -18.73 -2.92 54.30
CA VAL A 327 -19.27 -1.82 53.47
C VAL A 327 -20.02 -0.80 54.33
N TYR A 328 -19.48 0.41 54.48
CA TYR A 328 -20.19 1.53 55.11
C TYR A 328 -20.62 2.53 54.05
N ARG A 329 -21.93 2.78 53.94
CA ARG A 329 -22.53 3.65 52.93
C ARG A 329 -23.23 4.84 53.58
N LEU A 330 -22.62 6.02 53.46
CA LEU A 330 -23.08 7.27 54.04
C LEU A 330 -23.69 8.16 52.94
N HIS A 331 -25.02 8.16 52.83
CA HIS A 331 -25.79 9.04 51.95
C HIS A 331 -26.25 10.32 52.67
N GLY A 332 -26.47 10.25 53.97
CA GLY A 332 -27.02 11.34 54.78
C GLY A 332 -26.88 11.07 56.26
N GLY A 333 -27.34 12.01 57.10
CA GLY A 333 -27.13 11.94 58.55
C GLY A 333 -25.68 12.22 58.95
N ASN A 334 -25.29 11.76 60.14
CA ASN A 334 -23.97 12.04 60.74
C ASN A 334 -23.28 10.76 61.22
N LEU A 335 -21.98 10.65 60.97
CA LEU A 335 -21.07 9.67 61.59
C LEU A 335 -20.19 10.42 62.59
N ASN A 336 -20.50 10.29 63.88
CA ASN A 336 -19.90 11.07 64.95
C ASN A 336 -19.01 10.21 65.84
N PHE A 337 -17.82 10.70 66.15
CA PHE A 337 -16.95 10.12 67.18
C PHE A 337 -17.05 10.94 68.47
N THR A 338 -17.20 10.27 69.62
CA THR A 338 -17.35 10.96 70.93
C THR A 338 -16.01 11.40 71.54
N ALA A 339 -14.90 10.95 70.96
CA ALA A 339 -13.54 11.22 71.41
C ALA A 339 -12.63 11.56 70.20
N THR A 340 -11.54 12.28 70.46
CA THR A 340 -10.49 12.54 69.47
C THR A 340 -9.58 11.33 69.28
N GLY A 341 -8.76 11.32 68.22
CA GLY A 341 -7.80 10.23 67.96
C GLY A 341 -8.44 8.89 67.62
N LYS A 342 -9.63 8.90 66.99
CA LYS A 342 -10.36 7.72 66.54
C LYS A 342 -10.26 7.53 65.04
N TYR A 343 -10.42 6.28 64.61
CA TYR A 343 -10.13 5.84 63.25
C TYR A 343 -11.33 5.17 62.58
N ILE A 344 -11.43 5.36 61.27
CA ILE A 344 -12.20 4.52 60.34
C ILE A 344 -11.18 3.65 59.61
N TYR A 345 -11.09 2.37 59.94
CA TYR A 345 -10.21 1.42 59.25
C TYR A 345 -10.91 0.81 58.05
N VAL A 346 -10.32 0.95 56.87
CA VAL A 346 -10.90 0.48 55.61
C VAL A 346 -9.97 -0.57 54.97
N GLY A 347 -10.33 -1.85 55.09
CA GLY A 347 -9.59 -2.98 54.54
C GLY A 347 -8.41 -3.44 55.41
N TYR A 348 -8.62 -3.59 56.72
CA TYR A 348 -7.53 -3.87 57.68
C TYR A 348 -6.89 -5.25 57.51
N GLY A 349 -7.71 -6.27 57.26
CA GLY A 349 -7.25 -7.62 56.91
C GLY A 349 -8.00 -8.19 55.72
N GLY A 350 -9.30 -7.88 55.59
CA GLY A 350 -10.15 -8.26 54.47
C GLY A 350 -10.49 -7.07 53.56
N THR A 351 -11.61 -7.14 52.85
CA THR A 351 -12.04 -6.07 51.94
C THR A 351 -12.86 -5.01 52.67
N GLY A 352 -12.52 -3.73 52.46
CA GLY A 352 -13.23 -2.61 53.10
C GLY A 352 -13.62 -1.56 52.07
N ARG A 353 -14.87 -1.10 52.12
CA ARG A 353 -15.41 -0.06 51.24
C ARG A 353 -16.15 1.00 52.07
N PHE A 354 -15.70 2.24 52.00
CA PHE A 354 -16.43 3.40 52.53
C PHE A 354 -17.00 4.20 51.36
N GLU A 355 -18.32 4.27 51.26
CA GLU A 355 -19.05 5.00 50.22
C GLU A 355 -19.55 6.33 50.81
N TRP A 356 -18.88 7.43 50.45
CA TRP A 356 -19.19 8.77 50.93
C TRP A 356 -19.97 9.54 49.88
N TYR A 357 -21.30 9.38 49.89
CA TYR A 357 -22.21 9.97 48.90
C TYR A 357 -22.97 11.19 49.47
N GLY A 358 -22.96 11.36 50.79
CA GLY A 358 -23.41 12.57 51.48
C GLY A 358 -23.13 12.50 52.99
N GLY A 359 -23.93 13.18 53.80
CA GLY A 359 -23.80 13.18 55.26
C GLY A 359 -22.54 13.89 55.80
N THR A 360 -22.40 13.93 57.13
CA THR A 360 -21.23 14.53 57.81
C THR A 360 -20.43 13.49 58.60
N ILE A 361 -19.13 13.73 58.77
CA ILE A 361 -18.24 12.95 59.63
C ILE A 361 -17.62 13.93 60.64
N THR A 362 -17.77 13.70 61.94
CA THR A 362 -17.32 14.65 62.98
C THR A 362 -16.63 13.98 64.18
N ALA A 363 -15.79 14.75 64.88
CA ALA A 363 -15.22 14.40 66.18
C ALA A 363 -15.20 15.65 67.10
N PRO A 364 -14.88 15.53 68.40
CA PRO A 364 -15.06 16.63 69.36
C PRO A 364 -14.20 17.85 69.04
N GLY A 365 -14.68 19.04 69.44
CA GLY A 365 -13.98 20.31 69.22
C GLY A 365 -13.86 20.74 67.76
N GLY A 366 -14.65 20.16 66.85
CA GLY A 366 -14.54 20.42 65.40
C GLY A 366 -13.37 19.68 64.73
N THR A 367 -12.72 18.75 65.45
CA THR A 367 -11.69 17.88 64.89
C THR A 367 -12.31 16.82 63.97
N LYS A 368 -11.44 16.12 63.23
CA LYS A 368 -11.80 15.12 62.23
C LYS A 368 -11.18 13.78 62.60
N PRO A 369 -11.93 12.66 62.56
CA PRO A 369 -11.35 11.33 62.74
C PRO A 369 -10.48 10.99 61.51
N THR A 370 -9.58 10.00 61.65
CA THR A 370 -8.69 9.59 60.57
C THR A 370 -9.25 8.37 59.85
N MET A 371 -9.42 8.44 58.52
CA MET A 371 -9.73 7.24 57.72
C MET A 371 -8.41 6.58 57.31
N GLN A 372 -8.05 5.49 57.98
CA GLN A 372 -6.79 4.82 57.79
C GLN A 372 -6.94 3.63 56.85
N PHE A 373 -6.11 3.61 55.82
CA PHE A 373 -5.95 2.52 54.86
C PHE A 373 -4.71 1.69 55.25
N PRO A 374 -4.87 0.46 55.77
CA PRO A 374 -3.75 -0.32 56.29
C PRO A 374 -2.88 -0.90 55.17
N THR A 375 -1.56 -0.76 55.29
CA THR A 375 -0.60 -0.96 54.19
C THR A 375 -0.35 -2.42 53.81
N ALA A 376 -1.03 -3.38 54.43
CA ALA A 376 -0.71 -4.81 54.34
C ALA A 376 -1.51 -5.59 53.28
N THR A 377 -2.59 -5.02 52.74
CA THR A 377 -3.61 -5.79 51.98
C THR A 377 -4.01 -5.20 50.63
N HIS A 378 -3.77 -3.89 50.39
CA HIS A 378 -4.30 -3.11 49.26
C HIS A 378 -5.84 -3.17 49.08
N ALA A 379 -6.57 -3.66 50.09
CA ALA A 379 -7.97 -4.09 49.97
C ALA A 379 -9.00 -3.02 50.40
N GLY A 380 -8.55 -1.80 50.70
CA GLY A 380 -9.40 -0.66 51.06
C GLY A 380 -9.88 0.14 49.84
N THR A 381 -11.11 0.63 49.90
CA THR A 381 -11.72 1.51 48.89
C THR A 381 -12.46 2.69 49.52
N LEU A 382 -12.12 3.91 49.11
CA LEU A 382 -12.92 5.12 49.29
C LEU A 382 -13.69 5.39 47.99
N ALA A 383 -15.01 5.33 48.02
CA ALA A 383 -15.86 5.74 46.90
C ALA A 383 -16.50 7.10 47.19
N MET A 384 -16.16 8.10 46.38
CA MET A 384 -16.64 9.46 46.47
C MET A 384 -17.82 9.65 45.51
N GLY A 385 -18.98 10.05 46.06
CA GLY A 385 -20.23 10.23 45.32
C GLY A 385 -20.77 11.66 45.30
N TRP A 386 -19.98 12.62 45.77
CA TRP A 386 -20.19 14.06 45.67
C TRP A 386 -18.91 14.74 45.15
N SER A 387 -19.03 15.88 44.48
CA SER A 387 -17.89 16.54 43.80
C SER A 387 -16.93 17.24 44.77
N PHE A 388 -15.64 16.99 44.63
CA PHE A 388 -14.60 17.36 45.61
C PHE A 388 -13.31 17.87 44.96
N ASP A 389 -12.53 18.66 45.70
CA ASP A 389 -11.17 19.06 45.29
C ASP A 389 -10.12 18.05 45.79
N VAL A 390 -9.30 17.52 44.88
CA VAL A 390 -8.39 16.41 45.16
C VAL A 390 -7.22 16.84 46.04
N ALA A 391 -6.73 18.08 45.88
CA ALA A 391 -5.69 18.63 46.75
C ALA A 391 -6.20 18.77 48.19
N THR A 392 -7.46 19.16 48.36
CA THR A 392 -8.16 19.25 49.65
C THR A 392 -8.38 17.87 50.29
N LEU A 393 -8.56 16.81 49.49
CA LEU A 393 -8.56 15.44 50.00
C LEU A 393 -7.15 14.99 50.44
N ALA A 394 -6.14 15.17 49.58
CA ALA A 394 -4.76 14.77 49.84
C ALA A 394 -4.14 15.50 51.06
N ALA A 395 -4.45 16.78 51.25
CA ALA A 395 -4.03 17.58 52.40
C ALA A 395 -4.82 17.27 53.69
N GLY A 396 -5.74 16.29 53.69
CA GLY A 396 -6.59 15.96 54.83
C GLY A 396 -7.68 16.99 55.17
N GLY A 397 -7.88 17.98 54.29
CA GLY A 397 -8.81 19.10 54.48
C GLY A 397 -10.27 18.67 54.58
N TYR A 398 -10.69 17.63 53.87
CA TYR A 398 -11.98 16.97 54.11
C TYR A 398 -11.94 16.01 55.30
N LEU A 399 -10.94 15.13 55.32
CA LEU A 399 -10.68 14.13 56.35
C LEU A 399 -9.23 13.63 56.17
N PRO A 400 -8.42 13.40 57.22
CA PRO A 400 -7.13 12.74 57.07
C PRO A 400 -7.27 11.32 56.51
N VAL A 401 -6.62 11.03 55.38
CA VAL A 401 -6.71 9.76 54.62
C VAL A 401 -5.34 9.06 54.41
N PRO A 402 -4.55 8.79 55.47
CA PRO A 402 -3.25 8.11 55.34
C PRO A 402 -3.39 6.68 54.80
N GLY A 403 -2.48 6.31 53.88
CA GLY A 403 -2.46 5.00 53.23
C GLY A 403 -3.28 4.92 51.94
N LEU A 404 -3.88 6.02 51.46
CA LEU A 404 -4.60 6.03 50.17
C LEU A 404 -3.67 5.72 48.98
N ASP A 405 -2.37 5.98 49.12
CA ASP A 405 -1.28 5.55 48.23
C ASP A 405 -1.12 4.02 48.16
N GLN A 406 -1.70 3.29 49.12
CA GLN A 406 -1.82 1.82 49.20
C GLN A 406 -3.28 1.36 49.10
N SER A 407 -4.21 2.15 48.55
CA SER A 407 -5.63 1.78 48.44
C SER A 407 -6.35 2.40 47.25
N THR A 408 -7.64 2.04 47.10
CA THR A 408 -8.47 2.48 45.98
C THR A 408 -9.17 3.80 46.27
N LEU A 409 -9.05 4.76 45.35
CA LEU A 409 -10.00 5.86 45.22
C LEU A 409 -10.94 5.57 44.04
N GLU A 410 -12.23 5.70 44.28
CA GLU A 410 -13.29 5.57 43.28
C GLU A 410 -14.10 6.87 43.20
N ILE A 411 -14.34 7.36 41.99
CA ILE A 411 -15.14 8.55 41.70
C ILE A 411 -16.37 8.08 40.92
N THR A 412 -17.54 8.20 41.55
CA THR A 412 -18.75 7.46 41.18
C THR A 412 -20.01 8.28 41.48
N ASN A 413 -21.21 7.72 41.28
CA ASN A 413 -22.50 8.38 41.60
C ASN A 413 -22.68 9.81 41.02
N GLY A 414 -22.00 10.14 39.91
CA GLY A 414 -22.03 11.47 39.28
C GLY A 414 -21.03 12.48 39.84
N ALA A 415 -20.14 12.08 40.75
CA ALA A 415 -19.12 12.96 41.33
C ALA A 415 -18.13 13.48 40.28
N THR A 416 -17.73 14.74 40.45
CA THR A 416 -16.59 15.35 39.75
C THR A 416 -15.46 15.62 40.74
N ALA A 417 -14.35 14.90 40.60
CA ALA A 417 -13.09 15.23 41.25
C ALA A 417 -12.41 16.34 40.44
N THR A 418 -11.90 17.40 41.09
CA THR A 418 -11.13 18.46 40.44
C THR A 418 -9.79 18.66 41.11
N GLN A 419 -8.72 18.81 40.35
CA GLN A 419 -7.38 19.11 40.87
C GLN A 419 -6.85 20.40 40.26
N ASN A 420 -6.80 21.46 41.07
CA ASN A 420 -6.31 22.78 40.65
C ASN A 420 -4.88 23.07 41.11
N SER A 421 -4.30 22.22 41.96
CA SER A 421 -2.94 22.32 42.50
C SER A 421 -2.57 21.03 43.25
N GLY A 422 -1.41 21.00 43.89
CA GLY A 422 -0.98 19.95 44.82
C GLY A 422 -0.60 18.63 44.15
N ASP A 423 0.04 17.75 44.93
CA ASP A 423 0.49 16.44 44.48
C ASP A 423 -0.21 15.33 45.27
N TRP A 424 -0.49 14.19 44.61
CA TRP A 424 -1.08 13.01 45.26
C TRP A 424 -0.52 11.69 44.73
N SER A 425 -0.59 10.66 45.58
CA SER A 425 -0.30 9.27 45.22
C SER A 425 -1.46 8.38 45.69
N ILE A 426 -1.92 7.50 44.83
CA ILE A 426 -3.03 6.55 45.05
C ILE A 426 -2.59 5.20 44.49
N TYR A 427 -2.98 4.07 45.10
CA TYR A 427 -2.64 2.76 44.52
C TYR A 427 -3.44 2.50 43.24
N GLN A 428 -4.76 2.64 43.36
CA GLN A 428 -5.73 2.28 42.33
C GLN A 428 -6.77 3.39 42.19
N LEU A 429 -6.94 3.92 40.98
CA LEU A 429 -7.92 4.97 40.70
C LEU A 429 -9.00 4.44 39.76
N GLN A 430 -10.26 4.67 40.10
CA GLN A 430 -11.42 4.29 39.28
C GLN A 430 -12.30 5.52 39.03
N ILE A 431 -12.54 5.85 37.77
CA ILE A 431 -13.34 7.01 37.34
C ILE A 431 -14.55 6.48 36.57
N GLY A 432 -15.76 6.66 37.10
CA GLY A 432 -16.97 6.00 36.60
C GLY A 432 -16.92 4.50 36.89
N ALA A 433 -17.69 4.07 37.88
CA ALA A 433 -17.49 2.79 38.56
C ALA A 433 -18.82 2.18 39.04
N ALA A 434 -18.75 1.18 39.94
CA ALA A 434 -19.86 0.31 40.32
C ALA A 434 -21.19 1.05 40.52
N ASP A 435 -21.19 2.13 41.30
CA ASP A 435 -22.42 2.84 41.70
C ASP A 435 -22.85 4.00 40.76
N GLY A 436 -22.02 4.42 39.81
CA GLY A 436 -22.41 5.47 38.85
C GLY A 436 -21.29 6.05 37.99
N ASN A 437 -21.64 7.05 37.18
CA ASN A 437 -20.69 7.79 36.36
C ASN A 437 -19.71 8.61 37.24
N GLY A 438 -18.57 9.01 36.67
CA GLY A 438 -17.59 9.83 37.39
C GLY A 438 -16.71 10.64 36.45
N ILE A 439 -16.30 11.82 36.91
CA ILE A 439 -15.45 12.75 36.15
C ILE A 439 -14.23 13.13 36.99
N TYR A 440 -13.06 13.20 36.37
CA TYR A 440 -11.84 13.76 36.93
C TYR A 440 -11.39 14.92 36.03
N ASN A 441 -11.30 16.12 36.59
CA ASN A 441 -10.75 17.31 35.93
C ASN A 441 -9.37 17.62 36.52
N PHE A 442 -8.32 17.28 35.76
CA PHE A 442 -6.93 17.47 36.12
C PHE A 442 -6.44 18.77 35.49
N ASN A 443 -6.37 19.85 36.27
CA ASN A 443 -6.06 21.20 35.77
C ASN A 443 -4.60 21.59 36.04
N ALA A 444 -4.04 21.19 37.20
CA ALA A 444 -2.62 21.37 37.54
C ALA A 444 -2.19 20.41 38.67
N GLY A 445 -0.88 20.36 38.96
CA GLY A 445 -0.28 19.49 39.98
C GLY A 445 0.24 18.16 39.43
N THR A 446 0.61 17.24 40.33
CA THR A 446 1.08 15.90 39.99
C THR A 446 0.16 14.83 40.56
N GLY A 447 -0.14 13.79 39.77
CA GLY A 447 -0.91 12.63 40.21
C GLY A 447 -0.17 11.34 39.90
N ASN A 448 -0.16 10.40 40.85
CA ASN A 448 0.53 9.13 40.71
C ASN A 448 -0.40 7.96 41.07
N VAL A 449 -0.71 7.09 40.10
CA VAL A 449 -1.50 5.86 40.28
C VAL A 449 -0.56 4.66 40.19
N THR A 450 -0.11 4.15 41.34
CA THR A 450 1.04 3.22 41.39
C THR A 450 0.76 1.81 40.87
N TYR A 451 -0.51 1.43 40.69
CA TYR A 451 -0.91 0.13 40.12
C TYR A 451 -1.80 0.24 38.87
N LYS A 452 -2.99 0.85 38.98
CA LYS A 452 -3.96 0.83 37.86
C LYS A 452 -4.97 1.97 37.89
N LEU A 453 -5.13 2.63 36.74
CA LEU A 453 -6.24 3.52 36.43
C LEU A 453 -7.32 2.78 35.62
N TRP A 454 -8.57 2.83 36.08
CA TRP A 454 -9.75 2.52 35.29
C TRP A 454 -10.52 3.80 34.91
N ILE A 455 -10.96 3.86 33.66
CA ILE A 455 -11.85 4.91 33.14
C ILE A 455 -13.07 4.25 32.49
N GLY A 456 -14.24 4.31 33.14
CA GLY A 456 -15.44 3.58 32.70
C GLY A 456 -15.34 2.11 33.06
N ARG A 457 -15.66 1.79 34.32
CA ARG A 457 -15.77 0.43 34.85
C ARG A 457 -17.22 0.19 35.33
N GLY A 458 -17.71 -1.03 35.17
CA GLY A 458 -19.09 -1.40 35.46
C GLY A 458 -20.02 -1.19 34.27
N THR A 459 -20.96 -2.12 34.10
CA THR A 459 -21.92 -2.15 32.99
C THR A 459 -22.72 -0.85 32.89
N GLY A 460 -22.72 -0.21 31.73
CA GLY A 460 -23.47 1.04 31.50
C GLY A 460 -22.91 2.30 32.18
N ARG A 461 -21.68 2.27 32.70
CA ARG A 461 -21.06 3.39 33.43
C ARG A 461 -20.15 4.22 32.53
N THR A 462 -20.20 5.55 32.67
CA THR A 462 -19.30 6.49 32.00
C THR A 462 -18.24 7.04 32.95
N GLY A 463 -16.97 6.86 32.58
CA GLY A 463 -15.82 7.50 33.20
C GLY A 463 -15.20 8.55 32.29
N THR A 464 -14.73 9.66 32.84
CA THR A 464 -14.05 10.71 32.06
C THR A 464 -12.88 11.31 32.82
N LEU A 465 -11.67 11.19 32.28
CA LEU A 465 -10.48 11.92 32.71
C LEU A 465 -10.18 13.04 31.72
N ASN A 466 -10.39 14.29 32.14
CA ASN A 466 -10.00 15.49 31.42
C ASN A 466 -8.66 15.99 31.95
N MET A 467 -7.63 16.05 31.10
CA MET A 467 -6.37 16.72 31.39
C MET A 467 -6.33 18.08 30.70
N GLN A 468 -6.39 19.13 31.52
CA GLN A 468 -6.30 20.54 31.14
C GLN A 468 -4.95 21.16 31.57
N GLY A 469 -4.12 20.40 32.29
CA GLY A 469 -2.75 20.74 32.64
C GLY A 469 -2.15 19.72 33.62
N GLY A 470 -0.97 20.04 34.18
CA GLY A 470 -0.26 19.19 35.13
C GLY A 470 0.26 17.86 34.55
N THR A 471 0.62 16.93 35.44
CA THR A 471 1.22 15.63 35.08
C THR A 471 0.54 14.48 35.81
N ALA A 472 0.06 13.47 35.08
CA ALA A 472 -0.47 12.24 35.63
C ALA A 472 0.41 11.05 35.22
N THR A 473 0.91 10.30 36.19
CA THR A 473 1.64 9.05 36.00
C THR A 473 0.77 7.88 36.48
N VAL A 474 0.63 6.83 35.68
CA VAL A 474 -0.13 5.62 36.02
C VAL A 474 0.68 4.38 35.66
N ALA A 475 0.67 3.31 36.45
CA ALA A 475 1.40 2.09 36.06
C ALA A 475 0.70 1.30 34.93
N THR A 476 -0.63 1.26 34.91
CA THR A 476 -1.44 0.74 33.78
C THR A 476 -2.73 1.54 33.60
N CYS A 477 -3.25 1.61 32.38
CA CYS A 477 -4.54 2.25 32.08
C CYS A 477 -5.49 1.29 31.36
N ARG A 478 -6.72 1.17 31.88
CA ARG A 478 -7.78 0.34 31.31
C ARG A 478 -9.08 1.15 31.16
N MET A 479 -9.67 1.11 29.99
CA MET A 479 -10.81 1.96 29.59
C MET A 479 -11.99 1.08 29.19
N ALA A 480 -13.21 1.51 29.53
CA ALA A 480 -14.44 0.87 29.10
C ALA A 480 -14.43 -0.66 29.29
N ASP A 481 -14.23 -1.12 30.54
CA ASP A 481 -13.89 -2.51 30.82
C ASP A 481 -15.08 -3.46 30.55
N ASP A 482 -16.24 -3.07 31.04
CA ASP A 482 -17.47 -3.86 31.07
C ASP A 482 -18.45 -3.48 29.95
N ALA A 483 -19.40 -4.36 29.63
CA ALA A 483 -20.32 -4.16 28.51
C ALA A 483 -21.14 -2.87 28.65
N ASN A 484 -21.31 -2.15 27.53
CA ASN A 484 -21.99 -0.84 27.49
C ASN A 484 -21.37 0.26 28.38
N SER A 485 -20.19 0.06 28.96
CA SER A 485 -19.45 1.13 29.64
C SER A 485 -18.80 2.08 28.63
N THR A 486 -18.51 3.30 29.07
CA THR A 486 -17.84 4.34 28.26
C THR A 486 -16.63 4.89 29.01
N GLY A 487 -15.45 4.82 28.41
CA GLY A 487 -14.21 5.33 29.00
C GLY A 487 -13.63 6.47 28.17
N ILE A 488 -13.54 7.68 28.71
CA ILE A 488 -13.08 8.88 27.99
C ILE A 488 -11.78 9.39 28.60
N LEU A 489 -10.70 9.44 27.83
CA LEU A 489 -9.43 10.06 28.18
C LEU A 489 -9.17 11.25 27.24
N ASN A 490 -9.23 12.46 27.79
CA ASN A 490 -9.15 13.71 27.05
C ASN A 490 -7.85 14.46 27.42
N LEU A 491 -6.88 14.49 26.51
CA LEU A 491 -5.58 15.12 26.68
C LEU A 491 -5.55 16.48 25.95
N ALA A 492 -6.23 17.47 26.51
CA ALA A 492 -6.25 18.84 25.97
C ALA A 492 -4.97 19.62 26.32
N SER A 493 -4.35 19.32 27.46
CA SER A 493 -3.07 19.86 27.90
C SER A 493 -2.47 18.96 29.01
N GLY A 494 -1.26 19.26 29.46
CA GLY A 494 -0.54 18.45 30.46
C GLY A 494 0.12 17.20 29.86
N SER A 495 0.56 16.30 30.74
CA SER A 495 1.31 15.08 30.41
C SER A 495 0.69 13.84 31.06
N PHE A 496 0.32 12.85 30.26
CA PHE A 496 -0.12 11.54 30.73
C PHE A 496 0.96 10.48 30.46
N THR A 497 1.51 9.91 31.53
CA THR A 497 2.59 8.92 31.45
C THR A 497 2.12 7.56 31.96
N VAL A 498 2.28 6.52 31.14
CA VAL A 498 2.00 5.13 31.51
C VAL A 498 3.32 4.40 31.77
N GLY A 499 3.53 3.93 32.99
CA GLY A 499 4.68 3.10 33.40
C GLY A 499 4.67 1.72 32.72
N SER A 500 5.75 0.94 32.89
CA SER A 500 5.82 -0.44 32.39
C SER A 500 4.69 -1.31 32.97
N PRO A 501 3.95 -2.10 32.15
CA PRO A 501 4.24 -2.56 30.78
C PRO A 501 3.87 -1.59 29.65
N GLY A 502 3.47 -0.34 29.94
CA GLY A 502 3.27 0.71 28.95
C GLY A 502 2.08 0.47 28.04
N SER A 503 0.89 0.29 28.63
CA SER A 503 -0.34 0.01 27.87
C SER A 503 -1.56 0.82 28.31
N ILE A 504 -2.24 1.37 27.31
CA ILE A 504 -3.66 1.74 27.36
C ILE A 504 -4.43 0.60 26.70
N THR A 505 -5.43 0.06 27.41
CA THR A 505 -6.23 -1.07 26.95
C THR A 505 -7.72 -0.80 27.06
N THR A 506 -8.50 -1.23 26.07
CA THR A 506 -9.98 -1.23 26.12
C THR A 506 -10.51 -2.59 26.53
N GLY A 507 -11.63 -2.62 27.26
CA GLY A 507 -12.41 -3.83 27.48
C GLY A 507 -13.56 -3.96 26.50
N SER A 508 -14.71 -4.39 27.01
CA SER A 508 -15.94 -4.71 26.25
C SER A 508 -16.91 -3.54 26.05
N GLY A 509 -16.60 -2.36 26.59
CA GLY A 509 -17.31 -1.12 26.33
C GLY A 509 -16.67 -0.26 25.22
N THR A 510 -17.10 0.99 25.12
CA THR A 510 -16.59 1.96 24.14
C THR A 510 -15.58 2.91 24.78
N SER A 511 -14.33 2.90 24.32
CA SER A 511 -13.29 3.82 24.78
C SER A 511 -13.00 4.93 23.76
N HIS A 512 -12.70 6.12 24.27
CA HIS A 512 -12.40 7.33 23.51
C HIS A 512 -11.11 7.96 24.02
N LEU A 513 -10.08 8.03 23.18
CA LEU A 513 -8.85 8.77 23.45
C LEU A 513 -8.80 10.02 22.56
N TYR A 514 -8.75 11.20 23.19
CA TYR A 514 -8.68 12.47 22.51
C TYR A 514 -7.30 13.12 22.75
N LEU A 515 -6.57 13.36 21.66
CA LEU A 515 -5.26 14.00 21.63
C LEU A 515 -5.44 15.43 21.12
N ASP A 516 -5.53 16.37 22.06
CA ASP A 516 -6.04 17.72 21.81
C ASP A 516 -5.12 18.83 22.38
N GLY A 517 -3.85 18.49 22.63
CA GLY A 517 -2.78 19.43 23.04
C GLY A 517 -1.89 18.92 24.17
N GLY A 518 -2.35 17.93 24.95
CA GLY A 518 -1.54 17.23 25.94
C GLY A 518 -0.64 16.15 25.32
N SER A 519 0.37 15.71 26.07
CA SER A 519 1.29 14.64 25.65
C SER A 519 0.93 13.29 26.27
N LEU A 520 1.17 12.21 25.52
CA LEU A 520 1.01 10.82 25.94
C LEU A 520 2.36 10.09 25.83
N SER A 521 2.83 9.51 26.94
CA SER A 521 4.13 8.84 27.02
C SER A 521 4.00 7.44 27.63
N LEU A 522 4.42 6.39 26.92
CA LEU A 522 4.40 5.01 27.38
C LEU A 522 5.83 4.53 27.66
N GLN A 523 6.14 4.22 28.91
CA GLN A 523 7.47 3.82 29.41
C GLN A 523 7.69 2.30 29.28
N ALA A 524 7.69 1.80 28.04
CA ALA A 524 7.99 0.41 27.73
C ALA A 524 8.65 0.27 26.34
N THR A 525 9.26 -0.90 26.10
CA THR A 525 9.84 -1.26 24.79
C THR A 525 8.77 -1.40 23.71
N THR A 526 7.61 -1.95 24.07
CA THR A 526 6.39 -2.02 23.26
C THR A 526 5.33 -1.17 23.95
N LYS A 527 4.70 -0.26 23.22
CA LYS A 527 3.83 0.80 23.77
C LYS A 527 2.44 0.67 23.17
N THR A 528 1.56 -0.05 23.84
CA THR A 528 0.25 -0.42 23.30
C THR A 528 -0.81 0.66 23.57
N VAL A 529 -1.51 1.10 22.53
CA VAL A 529 -2.68 2.00 22.63
C VAL A 529 -3.86 1.34 21.92
N ALA A 530 -4.68 0.60 22.68
CA ALA A 530 -5.85 -0.10 22.16
C ALA A 530 -7.15 0.57 22.68
N VAL A 531 -7.88 1.26 21.80
CA VAL A 531 -9.09 2.04 22.13
C VAL A 531 -10.15 1.93 21.03
N SER A 532 -11.45 2.04 21.33
CA SER A 532 -12.50 1.95 20.29
C SER A 532 -12.40 3.12 19.30
N ASN A 533 -12.22 4.33 19.82
CA ASN A 533 -12.11 5.57 19.05
C ASN A 533 -10.86 6.37 19.46
N LEU A 534 -10.05 6.76 18.47
CA LEU A 534 -8.98 7.74 18.61
C LEU A 534 -9.38 9.05 17.92
N THR A 535 -9.07 10.21 18.49
CA THR A 535 -9.27 11.50 17.82
C THR A 535 -8.08 12.43 18.06
N VAL A 536 -7.61 13.09 17.00
CA VAL A 536 -6.56 14.11 17.06
C VAL A 536 -7.15 15.44 16.60
N GLY A 537 -7.11 16.48 17.44
CA GLY A 537 -7.77 17.76 17.17
C GLY A 537 -9.30 17.69 17.29
N LEU A 538 -9.80 17.35 18.48
CA LEU A 538 -11.23 17.27 18.79
C LEU A 538 -11.89 18.65 18.85
N THR A 539 -11.34 19.59 19.63
CA THR A 539 -11.92 20.92 19.82
C THR A 539 -11.43 21.92 18.78
N ALA A 540 -12.20 23.00 18.57
CA ALA A 540 -11.83 24.09 17.66
C ALA A 540 -10.70 24.95 18.25
N GLY A 541 -9.69 25.28 17.43
CA GLY A 541 -8.54 26.08 17.85
C GLY A 541 -7.37 26.01 16.86
N SER A 542 -6.20 26.50 17.27
CA SER A 542 -4.96 26.45 16.47
C SER A 542 -4.57 25.02 16.08
N PRO A 543 -3.94 24.78 14.92
CA PRO A 543 -3.61 23.43 14.46
C PRO A 543 -2.78 22.63 15.47
N VAL A 544 -3.04 21.32 15.58
CA VAL A 544 -2.32 20.39 16.46
C VAL A 544 -1.57 19.33 15.66
N SER A 545 -0.42 18.86 16.16
CA SER A 545 0.32 17.74 15.59
C SER A 545 0.66 16.74 16.68
N TYR A 546 0.44 15.45 16.42
CA TYR A 546 0.78 14.37 17.35
C TYR A 546 1.67 13.33 16.66
N GLU A 547 2.72 12.86 17.33
CA GLU A 547 3.65 11.86 16.79
C GLU A 547 3.74 10.61 17.67
N PHE A 548 3.48 9.45 17.07
CA PHE A 548 3.80 8.14 17.63
C PHE A 548 5.07 7.62 16.97
N GLY A 549 6.18 7.65 17.74
CA GLY A 549 7.48 7.15 17.30
C GLY A 549 7.77 5.68 17.65
N THR A 550 9.05 5.35 17.74
CA THR A 550 9.55 3.99 17.99
C THR A 550 8.86 3.27 19.17
N GLY A 551 8.40 2.05 18.91
CA GLY A 551 7.78 1.13 19.87
C GLY A 551 6.26 1.22 20.01
N TYR A 552 5.59 2.21 19.40
CA TYR A 552 4.12 2.33 19.48
C TYR A 552 3.39 1.29 18.63
N ALA A 553 2.35 0.70 19.22
CA ALA A 553 1.43 -0.23 18.57
C ALA A 553 -0.01 0.22 18.89
N ILE A 554 -0.67 0.81 17.90
CA ILE A 554 -1.99 1.43 18.01
C ILE A 554 -3.03 0.51 17.39
N SER A 555 -4.16 0.32 18.07
CA SER A 555 -5.31 -0.39 17.51
C SER A 555 -6.62 0.30 17.82
N SER A 556 -7.49 0.39 16.82
CA SER A 556 -8.76 1.11 16.91
C SER A 556 -9.87 0.56 16.02
N THR A 557 -11.12 0.86 16.37
CA THR A 557 -12.25 0.68 15.45
C THR A 557 -12.33 1.89 14.52
N THR A 558 -12.33 3.10 15.08
CA THR A 558 -12.41 4.36 14.34
C THR A 558 -11.30 5.32 14.73
N GLN A 559 -10.78 6.07 13.76
CA GLN A 559 -9.95 7.25 13.99
C GLN A 559 -10.55 8.49 13.34
N TYR A 560 -10.34 9.63 13.99
CA TYR A 560 -10.67 10.95 13.47
C TYR A 560 -9.44 11.85 13.56
N VAL A 561 -8.89 12.29 12.43
CA VAL A 561 -7.77 13.25 12.41
C VAL A 561 -8.29 14.57 11.85
N GLY A 562 -8.19 15.61 12.66
CA GLY A 562 -8.73 16.94 12.36
C GLY A 562 -10.23 16.94 12.45
N PHE A 563 -10.77 16.85 13.68
CA PHE A 563 -12.21 16.75 13.90
C PHE A 563 -12.87 18.12 14.01
N GLY A 564 -12.44 18.93 14.99
CA GLY A 564 -12.93 20.31 15.22
C GLY A 564 -11.96 21.40 14.74
N ARG A 565 -10.73 21.02 14.37
CA ARG A 565 -9.67 21.90 13.86
C ARG A 565 -8.74 21.13 12.93
N ASN A 566 -7.76 21.82 12.34
CA ASN A 566 -6.72 21.16 11.57
C ASN A 566 -5.84 20.31 12.50
N ALA A 567 -5.56 19.06 12.12
CA ALA A 567 -4.66 18.20 12.87
C ALA A 567 -3.76 17.34 11.96
N THR A 568 -2.56 17.04 12.47
CA THR A 568 -1.64 16.06 11.88
C THR A 568 -1.41 14.90 12.85
N LEU A 569 -1.53 13.68 12.35
CA LEU A 569 -1.05 12.47 13.00
C LEU A 569 0.21 12.00 12.25
N ILE A 570 1.29 11.72 12.99
CA ILE A 570 2.57 11.27 12.44
C ILE A 570 2.90 9.90 13.04
N LEU A 571 3.19 8.92 12.19
CA LEU A 571 3.76 7.64 12.58
C LEU A 571 5.24 7.62 12.16
N SER A 572 6.14 7.32 13.10
CA SER A 572 7.58 7.33 12.86
C SER A 572 8.32 6.21 13.60
N GLY A 573 9.63 6.08 13.34
CA GLY A 573 10.38 4.90 13.79
C GLY A 573 9.77 3.63 13.18
N ASN A 574 9.39 2.68 14.04
CA ASN A 574 8.67 1.45 13.69
C ASN A 574 7.23 1.44 14.25
N ALA A 575 6.60 2.59 14.45
CA ALA A 575 5.22 2.66 14.95
C ALA A 575 4.24 1.93 14.03
N THR A 576 3.34 1.13 14.60
CA THR A 576 2.28 0.45 13.86
C THR A 576 0.91 0.97 14.27
N ASP A 577 0.00 1.09 13.30
CA ASP A 577 -1.37 1.49 13.51
C ASP A 577 -2.33 0.57 12.73
N THR A 578 -3.38 0.12 13.38
CA THR A 578 -4.43 -0.74 12.80
C THR A 578 -5.81 -0.17 13.13
N THR A 579 -6.57 0.19 12.10
CA THR A 579 -7.92 0.75 12.25
C THR A 579 -8.92 0.18 11.24
N SER A 580 -10.20 0.19 11.57
CA SER A 580 -11.25 -0.17 10.61
C SER A 580 -11.63 1.03 9.74
N SER A 581 -11.76 2.23 10.32
CA SER A 581 -12.07 3.44 9.56
C SER A 581 -11.32 4.66 10.07
N MET A 582 -10.61 5.36 9.17
CA MET A 582 -9.95 6.63 9.43
C MET A 582 -10.68 7.76 8.70
N VAL A 583 -11.17 8.75 9.43
CA VAL A 583 -11.81 9.95 8.90
C VAL A 583 -10.86 11.13 9.03
N LEU A 584 -10.55 11.79 7.92
CA LEU A 584 -9.66 12.95 7.83
C LEU A 584 -10.47 14.22 7.55
N GLY A 585 -10.30 15.28 8.35
CA GLY A 585 -11.05 16.53 8.19
C GLY A 585 -12.55 16.30 8.42
N SER A 586 -12.96 16.05 9.66
CA SER A 586 -14.33 15.60 9.95
C SER A 586 -15.36 16.70 9.70
N THR A 587 -15.02 17.94 10.09
CA THR A 587 -15.91 19.12 10.00
C THR A 587 -15.50 20.04 8.83
N ALA A 588 -16.48 20.69 8.20
CA ALA A 588 -16.23 21.64 7.11
C ALA A 588 -15.25 22.74 7.53
N GLY A 589 -14.23 22.98 6.70
CA GLY A 589 -13.14 23.92 6.98
C GLY A 589 -11.99 23.36 7.83
N THR A 590 -12.06 22.10 8.29
CA THR A 590 -10.95 21.42 8.98
C THR A 590 -10.13 20.54 8.03
N ALA A 591 -8.83 20.38 8.30
CA ALA A 591 -7.93 19.51 7.55
C ALA A 591 -7.33 18.40 8.43
N GLY A 592 -7.51 17.15 8.03
CA GLY A 592 -6.88 15.97 8.65
C GLY A 592 -5.67 15.49 7.84
N THR A 593 -4.50 15.40 8.45
CA THR A 593 -3.28 14.89 7.78
C THR A 593 -2.73 13.66 8.51
N ILE A 594 -2.48 12.58 7.79
CA ILE A 594 -1.73 11.42 8.29
C ILE A 594 -0.39 11.33 7.54
N LYS A 595 0.71 11.22 8.28
CA LYS A 595 2.07 11.12 7.75
C LYS A 595 2.73 9.82 8.20
N LEU A 596 3.23 9.05 7.24
CA LEU A 596 4.02 7.84 7.49
C LEU A 596 5.51 8.17 7.25
N ARG A 597 6.38 7.79 8.19
CA ARG A 597 7.83 8.06 8.16
C ARG A 597 8.64 6.86 8.66
N GLY A 598 9.90 6.77 8.26
CA GLY A 598 10.82 5.71 8.70
C GLY A 598 10.38 4.33 8.22
N SER A 599 10.12 3.41 9.15
CA SER A 599 9.60 2.06 8.91
C SER A 599 8.25 1.80 9.60
N SER A 600 7.47 2.86 9.82
CA SER A 600 6.11 2.78 10.37
C SER A 600 5.13 2.04 9.43
N SER A 601 4.00 1.59 9.96
CA SER A 601 2.93 1.00 9.14
C SER A 601 1.54 1.44 9.58
N LEU A 602 0.66 1.65 8.60
CA LEU A 602 -0.77 1.89 8.77
C LEU A 602 -1.56 0.81 8.03
N SER A 603 -2.41 0.11 8.76
CA SER A 603 -3.38 -0.86 8.24
C SER A 603 -4.79 -0.32 8.48
N ALA A 604 -5.47 0.12 7.42
CA ALA A 604 -6.79 0.73 7.51
C ALA A 604 -7.80 -0.03 6.62
N SER A 605 -9.01 -0.33 7.10
CA SER A 605 -10.03 -0.93 6.22
C SER A 605 -10.71 0.10 5.30
N SER A 606 -10.75 1.38 5.72
CA SER A 606 -11.06 2.54 4.89
C SER A 606 -10.35 3.79 5.41
N ILE A 607 -9.91 4.67 4.51
CA ILE A 607 -9.47 6.04 4.82
C ILE A 607 -10.30 7.01 3.97
N ALA A 608 -10.98 7.96 4.58
CA ALA A 608 -11.89 8.87 3.88
C ALA A 608 -11.83 10.31 4.41
N ASN A 609 -12.12 11.28 3.55
CA ASN A 609 -12.51 12.62 3.98
C ASN A 609 -13.81 12.58 4.82
N GLY A 610 -13.92 13.48 5.80
CA GLY A 610 -15.20 13.90 6.35
C GLY A 610 -15.83 15.01 5.51
N SER A 611 -16.34 16.05 6.15
CA SER A 611 -16.85 17.26 5.48
C SER A 611 -15.78 18.36 5.25
N GLY A 612 -14.56 18.14 5.76
CA GLY A 612 -13.36 18.95 5.51
C GLY A 612 -12.43 18.32 4.47
N THR A 613 -11.11 18.56 4.60
CA THR A 613 -10.09 17.99 3.71
C THR A 613 -9.24 16.92 4.38
N GLY A 614 -8.80 15.93 3.61
CA GLY A 614 -7.95 14.84 4.07
C GLY A 614 -6.69 14.69 3.25
N HIS A 615 -5.56 14.47 3.92
CA HIS A 615 -4.24 14.41 3.31
C HIS A 615 -3.47 13.18 3.83
N VAL A 616 -2.99 12.33 2.92
CA VAL A 616 -2.23 11.11 3.23
C VAL A 616 -0.83 11.22 2.61
N TYR A 617 0.18 11.36 3.46
CA TYR A 617 1.58 11.47 3.01
C TYR A 617 2.38 10.23 3.42
N ILE A 618 2.98 9.59 2.41
CA ILE A 618 3.86 8.43 2.54
C ILE A 618 5.28 8.93 2.30
N ASP A 619 5.92 9.44 3.34
CA ASP A 619 7.30 9.97 3.32
C ASP A 619 8.33 8.91 3.81
N GLY A 620 7.80 7.79 4.32
CA GLY A 620 8.45 6.53 4.66
C GLY A 620 7.39 5.54 5.15
N GLY A 621 7.79 4.37 5.64
CA GLY A 621 6.86 3.37 6.15
C GLY A 621 5.98 2.73 5.05
N SER A 622 4.78 2.27 5.44
CA SER A 622 3.89 1.50 4.55
C SER A 622 2.40 1.70 4.85
N LEU A 623 1.58 1.80 3.80
CA LEU A 623 0.11 1.86 3.88
C LEU A 623 -0.50 0.58 3.28
N THR A 624 -1.26 -0.16 4.09
CA THR A 624 -2.03 -1.34 3.68
C THR A 624 -3.53 -1.06 3.83
N LEU A 625 -4.31 -1.37 2.80
CA LEU A 625 -5.78 -1.28 2.87
C LEU A 625 -6.39 -2.68 3.02
N THR A 626 -7.17 -2.85 4.10
CA THR A 626 -7.83 -4.11 4.50
C THR A 626 -9.35 -4.01 4.32
N GLY A 627 -10.15 -4.99 4.76
CA GLY A 627 -11.63 -4.87 4.91
C GLY A 627 -12.42 -4.38 3.69
N GLY A 628 -12.56 -3.06 3.52
CA GLY A 628 -13.23 -2.40 2.38
C GLY A 628 -12.29 -1.86 1.29
N LYS A 629 -10.96 -1.88 1.50
CA LYS A 629 -9.91 -1.51 0.56
C LYS A 629 -10.03 -0.10 -0.07
N SER A 630 -10.62 0.86 0.65
CA SER A 630 -10.94 2.19 0.11
C SER A 630 -10.06 3.31 0.68
N LEU A 631 -9.64 4.22 -0.19
CA LEU A 631 -8.94 5.46 0.13
C LEU A 631 -9.58 6.60 -0.68
N ASN A 632 -10.23 7.57 -0.03
CA ASN A 632 -10.91 8.70 -0.69
C ASN A 632 -10.55 10.02 -0.01
N VAL A 633 -9.57 10.75 -0.56
CA VAL A 633 -8.91 11.88 0.11
C VAL A 633 -8.73 13.12 -0.76
N THR A 634 -8.56 14.29 -0.15
CA THR A 634 -8.24 15.52 -0.89
C THR A 634 -6.84 15.48 -1.49
N THR A 635 -5.85 14.93 -0.77
CA THR A 635 -4.48 14.76 -1.26
C THR A 635 -3.92 13.39 -0.88
N LEU A 636 -3.35 12.71 -1.87
CA LEU A 636 -2.45 11.58 -1.68
C LEU A 636 -1.05 11.99 -2.14
N ALA A 637 -0.01 11.63 -1.39
CA ALA A 637 1.36 11.88 -1.82
C ALA A 637 2.33 10.79 -1.34
N VAL A 638 3.25 10.41 -2.22
CA VAL A 638 4.41 9.57 -1.92
C VAL A 638 5.65 10.44 -2.09
N GLY A 639 6.36 10.75 -0.99
CA GLY A 639 7.45 11.72 -0.96
C GLY A 639 6.98 13.18 -1.06
N MET A 640 6.13 13.60 -0.11
CA MET A 640 5.69 14.99 0.06
C MET A 640 6.66 15.80 0.92
N GLU A 641 7.31 15.16 1.88
CA GLU A 641 8.30 15.75 2.79
C GLU A 641 9.65 15.00 2.69
N THR A 642 10.65 15.48 3.43
CA THR A 642 11.99 14.87 3.46
C THR A 642 11.94 13.46 4.05
N GLY A 643 12.32 12.46 3.26
CA GLY A 643 12.35 11.05 3.63
C GLY A 643 13.47 10.28 2.94
N ALA A 644 13.42 8.95 2.98
CA ALA A 644 14.37 8.08 2.30
C ALA A 644 13.65 7.23 1.26
N ASN A 645 13.64 7.69 0.01
CA ASN A 645 13.08 7.02 -1.18
C ASN A 645 11.74 6.28 -0.92
N PRO A 646 10.68 6.98 -0.43
CA PRO A 646 9.41 6.34 -0.13
C PRO A 646 8.78 5.70 -1.36
N SER A 647 8.01 4.64 -1.11
CA SER A 647 7.29 3.91 -2.15
C SER A 647 5.92 3.42 -1.67
N TRP A 648 4.98 3.25 -2.60
CA TRP A 648 3.69 2.64 -2.31
C TRP A 648 3.20 1.74 -3.45
N THR A 649 2.33 0.79 -3.11
CA THR A 649 1.73 -0.16 -4.06
C THR A 649 0.20 -0.14 -3.97
N ILE A 650 -0.45 0.23 -5.07
CA ILE A 650 -1.89 0.10 -5.28
C ILE A 650 -2.16 -1.33 -5.77
N ALA A 651 -2.69 -2.15 -4.85
CA ALA A 651 -2.87 -3.59 -5.05
C ALA A 651 -4.29 -3.97 -5.51
N ASP A 652 -4.50 -5.24 -5.83
CA ASP A 652 -5.80 -5.73 -6.32
C ASP A 652 -6.95 -5.46 -5.35
N GLY A 653 -8.04 -4.93 -5.91
CA GLY A 653 -9.24 -4.52 -5.18
C GLY A 653 -9.09 -3.24 -4.36
N TYR A 654 -7.95 -2.53 -4.41
CA TYR A 654 -7.87 -1.17 -3.87
C TYR A 654 -8.76 -0.23 -4.70
N ASN A 655 -9.44 0.69 -4.02
CA ASN A 655 -10.21 1.76 -4.64
C ASN A 655 -9.70 3.10 -4.11
N VAL A 656 -8.82 3.72 -4.88
CA VAL A 656 -8.17 4.99 -4.57
C VAL A 656 -8.89 6.12 -5.30
N THR A 657 -9.20 7.18 -4.57
CA THR A 657 -9.75 8.43 -5.09
C THR A 657 -9.03 9.61 -4.45
N ALA A 658 -8.48 10.51 -5.25
CA ALA A 658 -7.68 11.64 -4.78
C ALA A 658 -8.04 12.95 -5.50
N GLY A 659 -8.17 14.07 -4.77
CA GLY A 659 -8.26 15.40 -5.40
C GLY A 659 -6.98 15.75 -6.17
N SER A 660 -5.82 15.54 -5.52
CA SER A 660 -4.51 15.58 -6.14
C SER A 660 -3.65 14.41 -5.66
N GLU A 661 -2.89 13.79 -6.57
CA GLU A 661 -1.90 12.76 -6.28
C GLU A 661 -0.50 13.26 -6.63
N TYR A 662 0.48 13.00 -5.76
CA TYR A 662 1.87 13.38 -5.96
C TYR A 662 2.80 12.17 -5.82
N VAL A 663 3.64 11.92 -6.81
CA VAL A 663 4.68 10.87 -6.78
C VAL A 663 6.05 11.54 -6.93
N GLY A 664 6.76 11.64 -5.82
CA GLY A 664 8.09 12.25 -5.74
C GLY A 664 8.04 13.77 -5.86
N ASN A 665 7.44 14.44 -4.88
CA ASN A 665 7.28 15.90 -4.89
C ASN A 665 8.49 16.61 -4.28
N ALA A 666 8.84 16.29 -3.02
CA ALA A 666 9.96 16.91 -2.29
C ALA A 666 11.15 15.96 -2.05
N VAL A 667 10.98 14.68 -2.33
CA VAL A 667 12.05 13.66 -2.37
C VAL A 667 11.75 12.71 -3.52
N SER A 668 12.76 12.00 -4.04
CA SER A 668 12.54 10.95 -5.04
C SER A 668 11.67 9.82 -4.48
N ALA A 669 10.69 9.34 -5.24
CA ALA A 669 9.72 8.35 -4.77
C ALA A 669 9.10 7.53 -5.90
N SER A 670 8.54 6.37 -5.57
CA SER A 670 7.88 5.49 -6.54
C SER A 670 6.47 5.05 -6.16
N LEU A 671 5.61 4.93 -7.16
CA LEU A 671 4.28 4.36 -7.06
C LEU A 671 4.18 3.16 -8.01
N LEU A 672 3.62 2.05 -7.55
CA LEU A 672 3.36 0.86 -8.34
C LEU A 672 1.86 0.52 -8.29
N GLN A 673 1.18 0.49 -9.42
CA GLN A 673 -0.19 -0.03 -9.50
C GLN A 673 -0.18 -1.41 -10.15
N THR A 674 -0.42 -2.45 -9.35
CA THR A 674 -0.54 -3.83 -9.85
C THR A 674 -1.99 -4.19 -10.19
N GLY A 675 -2.95 -3.46 -9.63
CA GLY A 675 -4.38 -3.76 -9.74
C GLY A 675 -5.26 -2.61 -9.26
N GLY A 676 -6.53 -2.92 -8.97
CA GLY A 676 -7.47 -1.95 -8.38
C GLY A 676 -7.81 -0.76 -9.28
N THR A 677 -8.35 0.30 -8.67
CA THR A 677 -8.69 1.57 -9.32
C THR A 677 -7.95 2.73 -8.65
N ASN A 678 -7.46 3.68 -9.45
CA ASN A 678 -6.92 4.96 -9.00
C ASN A 678 -7.56 6.09 -9.81
N ILE A 679 -8.43 6.88 -9.19
CA ILE A 679 -9.14 7.99 -9.81
C ILE A 679 -8.66 9.29 -9.17
N VAL A 680 -8.02 10.15 -9.95
CA VAL A 680 -7.40 11.38 -9.46
C VAL A 680 -7.90 12.61 -10.22
N GLY A 681 -7.97 13.76 -9.54
CA GLY A 681 -8.04 15.06 -10.19
C GLY A 681 -6.76 15.34 -10.98
N SER A 682 -5.75 15.89 -10.31
CA SER A 682 -4.43 16.17 -10.88
C SER A 682 -3.36 15.18 -10.37
N LEU A 683 -2.66 14.49 -11.25
CA LEU A 683 -1.50 13.65 -10.90
C LEU A 683 -0.19 14.38 -11.23
N THR A 684 0.73 14.50 -10.28
CA THR A 684 2.05 15.09 -10.47
C THR A 684 3.14 14.05 -10.20
N ILE A 685 4.05 13.83 -11.15
CA ILE A 685 5.16 12.88 -11.03
C ILE A 685 6.48 13.63 -11.24
N GLY A 686 7.29 13.77 -10.20
CA GLY A 686 8.46 14.65 -10.20
C GLY A 686 8.07 16.12 -9.96
N GLY A 687 8.23 16.56 -8.71
CA GLY A 687 7.88 17.91 -8.26
C GLY A 687 9.04 18.90 -8.34
N LEU A 688 9.80 19.01 -7.26
CA LEU A 688 10.86 20.00 -7.06
C LEU A 688 12.16 19.67 -7.81
N SER A 689 13.05 20.65 -7.94
CA SER A 689 14.38 20.44 -8.54
C SER A 689 15.17 19.38 -7.77
N GLY A 690 15.83 18.47 -8.50
CA GLY A 690 16.70 17.43 -7.94
C GLY A 690 15.99 16.13 -7.52
N VAL A 691 14.67 16.02 -7.66
CA VAL A 691 13.92 14.80 -7.29
C VAL A 691 13.41 14.03 -8.51
N SER A 692 13.26 12.71 -8.34
CA SER A 692 12.76 11.79 -9.36
C SER A 692 11.46 11.10 -8.91
N GLY A 693 10.35 11.40 -9.57
CA GLY A 693 9.11 10.65 -9.42
C GLY A 693 9.02 9.51 -10.43
N THR A 694 8.56 8.33 -10.01
CA THR A 694 8.27 7.20 -10.93
C THR A 694 6.94 6.53 -10.62
N PHE A 695 6.00 6.56 -11.56
CA PHE A 695 4.77 5.77 -11.48
C PHE A 695 4.81 4.62 -12.49
N THR A 696 4.62 3.39 -12.03
CA THR A 696 4.54 2.18 -12.88
C THR A 696 3.18 1.53 -12.74
N ILE A 697 2.51 1.29 -13.86
CA ILE A 697 1.20 0.62 -13.95
C ILE A 697 1.42 -0.72 -14.65
N THR A 698 1.18 -1.83 -13.95
CA THR A 698 1.22 -3.20 -14.50
C THR A 698 -0.16 -3.86 -14.57
N GLY A 699 -1.17 -3.27 -13.95
CA GLY A 699 -2.55 -3.77 -13.93
C GLY A 699 -3.52 -2.76 -13.33
N GLY A 700 -4.81 -3.10 -13.30
CA GLY A 700 -5.87 -2.20 -12.82
C GLY A 700 -6.21 -1.06 -13.78
N SER A 701 -6.74 0.03 -13.22
CA SER A 701 -7.10 1.24 -13.95
C SER A 701 -6.66 2.52 -13.26
N THR A 702 -6.19 3.48 -14.05
CA THR A 702 -5.79 4.82 -13.62
C THR A 702 -6.57 5.86 -14.44
N GLY A 703 -7.23 6.80 -13.78
CA GLY A 703 -7.97 7.90 -14.42
C GLY A 703 -7.59 9.26 -13.84
N ALA A 704 -6.79 10.03 -14.56
CA ALA A 704 -6.38 11.39 -14.16
C ALA A 704 -7.27 12.43 -14.85
N THR A 705 -8.34 12.84 -14.18
CA THR A 705 -9.45 13.60 -14.76
C THR A 705 -9.09 15.03 -15.18
N SER A 706 -8.16 15.69 -14.49
CA SER A 706 -7.57 16.98 -14.88
C SER A 706 -6.26 16.84 -15.66
N GLY A 707 -5.73 15.63 -15.81
CA GLY A 707 -4.46 15.34 -16.48
C GLY A 707 -3.29 15.01 -15.55
N ILE A 708 -2.16 14.71 -16.17
CA ILE A 708 -0.89 14.28 -15.55
C ILE A 708 0.20 15.31 -15.87
N THR A 709 0.92 15.76 -14.85
CA THR A 709 2.11 16.62 -14.99
C THR A 709 3.37 15.80 -14.66
N LEU A 710 4.32 15.76 -15.59
CA LEU A 710 5.61 15.10 -15.45
C LEU A 710 6.71 16.16 -15.29
N ALA A 711 7.59 16.00 -14.30
CA ALA A 711 8.80 16.80 -14.11
C ALA A 711 8.51 18.33 -14.03
N THR A 712 7.82 18.74 -12.97
CA THR A 712 7.27 20.10 -12.83
C THR A 712 8.34 21.18 -12.92
N ASN A 713 9.42 21.05 -12.14
CA ASN A 713 10.51 22.04 -12.07
C ASN A 713 11.77 21.59 -12.83
N ALA A 714 12.57 22.56 -13.29
CA ALA A 714 13.87 22.29 -13.90
C ALA A 714 14.78 21.46 -12.97
N GLY A 715 15.46 20.47 -13.53
CA GLY A 715 16.27 19.50 -12.77
C GLY A 715 15.47 18.44 -12.00
N SER A 716 14.13 18.39 -12.13
CA SER A 716 13.33 17.23 -11.72
C SER A 716 13.23 16.19 -12.83
N ILE A 717 12.90 14.94 -12.47
CA ILE A 717 12.61 13.86 -13.43
C ILE A 717 11.22 13.28 -13.11
N GLY A 718 10.37 13.16 -14.13
CA GLY A 718 9.03 12.58 -14.02
C GLY A 718 8.89 11.39 -14.96
N THR A 719 8.83 10.18 -14.41
CA THR A 719 8.78 8.94 -15.20
C THR A 719 7.43 8.23 -15.02
N LEU A 720 6.75 7.99 -16.13
CA LEU A 720 5.49 7.24 -16.21
C LEU A 720 5.71 5.97 -17.02
N LYS A 721 5.33 4.79 -16.48
CA LYS A 721 5.51 3.50 -17.15
C LYS A 721 4.20 2.73 -17.21
N LEU A 722 3.66 2.59 -18.41
CA LEU A 722 2.48 1.77 -18.70
C LEU A 722 2.94 0.43 -19.28
N ARG A 723 2.91 -0.61 -18.45
CA ARG A 723 3.31 -2.00 -18.78
C ARG A 723 2.12 -2.96 -18.84
N GLY A 724 0.96 -2.53 -18.34
CA GLY A 724 -0.26 -3.31 -18.23
C GLY A 724 -1.40 -2.46 -17.66
N GLY A 725 -2.60 -3.02 -17.53
CA GLY A 725 -3.77 -2.27 -17.06
C GLY A 725 -4.25 -1.21 -18.06
N THR A 726 -4.93 -0.18 -17.55
CA THR A 726 -5.54 0.90 -18.34
C THR A 726 -5.18 2.28 -17.77
N LEU A 727 -4.86 3.24 -18.65
CA LEU A 727 -4.59 4.63 -18.29
C LEU A 727 -5.47 5.57 -19.11
N ALA A 728 -6.20 6.47 -18.45
CA ALA A 728 -6.98 7.53 -19.10
C ALA A 728 -6.63 8.91 -18.52
N ALA A 729 -6.36 9.87 -19.40
CA ALA A 729 -6.14 11.29 -19.07
C ALA A 729 -6.49 12.15 -20.30
N PRO A 730 -6.96 13.41 -20.13
CA PRO A 730 -7.09 14.33 -21.25
C PRO A 730 -5.74 14.92 -21.68
N VAL A 731 -4.79 15.02 -20.75
CA VAL A 731 -3.46 15.60 -20.96
C VAL A 731 -2.42 14.82 -20.15
N ILE A 732 -1.27 14.54 -20.75
CA ILE A 732 -0.03 14.16 -20.09
C ILE A 732 1.03 15.18 -20.53
N ALA A 733 1.44 16.08 -19.65
CA ALA A 733 2.30 17.22 -20.00
C ALA A 733 3.59 17.25 -19.16
N GLN A 734 4.70 17.54 -19.82
CA GLN A 734 5.97 17.94 -19.20
C GLN A 734 5.85 19.34 -18.58
N GLY A 735 6.49 19.54 -17.43
CA GLY A 735 6.76 20.85 -16.85
C GLY A 735 8.04 21.44 -17.42
N SER A 736 9.02 21.72 -16.56
CA SER A 736 10.33 22.27 -16.93
C SER A 736 11.52 21.35 -16.63
N GLY A 737 11.27 20.16 -16.06
CA GLY A 737 12.24 19.07 -15.91
C GLY A 737 12.18 18.07 -17.06
N MET A 738 12.77 16.88 -16.86
CA MET A 738 12.82 15.79 -17.85
C MET A 738 11.64 14.83 -17.66
N ALA A 739 10.78 14.73 -18.67
CA ALA A 739 9.65 13.80 -18.71
C ALA A 739 9.98 12.55 -19.52
N ASN A 740 9.71 11.37 -18.95
CA ASN A 740 9.93 10.08 -19.59
C ASN A 740 8.63 9.27 -19.57
N ILE A 741 8.14 8.83 -20.73
CA ILE A 741 6.95 7.96 -20.84
C ILE A 741 7.35 6.63 -21.47
N TYR A 742 7.05 5.52 -20.80
CA TYR A 742 7.27 4.16 -21.29
C TYR A 742 5.92 3.51 -21.63
N LEU A 743 5.75 3.11 -22.88
CA LEU A 743 4.60 2.44 -23.48
C LEU A 743 4.99 1.00 -23.81
N ASP A 744 4.93 0.15 -22.78
CA ASP A 744 5.58 -1.15 -22.68
C ASP A 744 4.56 -2.31 -22.53
N GLY A 745 3.28 -2.00 -22.69
CA GLY A 745 2.12 -2.90 -22.54
C GLY A 745 0.91 -2.16 -21.98
N GLY A 746 -0.24 -2.83 -21.83
CA GLY A 746 -1.48 -2.19 -21.35
C GLY A 746 -2.18 -1.35 -22.41
N ALA A 747 -3.16 -0.53 -21.99
CA ALA A 747 -3.96 0.31 -22.88
C ALA A 747 -3.99 1.78 -22.40
N LEU A 748 -3.55 2.68 -23.27
CA LEU A 748 -3.68 4.13 -23.12
C LEU A 748 -4.96 4.56 -23.84
N ASN A 749 -5.89 5.18 -23.11
CA ASN A 749 -7.22 5.53 -23.59
C ASN A 749 -7.37 7.05 -23.72
N ALA A 750 -7.51 7.54 -24.95
CA ALA A 750 -7.93 8.93 -25.19
C ALA A 750 -9.41 9.14 -24.81
N PRO A 751 -9.76 10.14 -23.98
CA PRO A 751 -11.16 10.49 -23.71
C PRO A 751 -11.80 11.20 -24.92
N ALA A 752 -13.11 11.46 -24.86
CA ALA A 752 -13.89 12.00 -25.97
C ALA A 752 -13.45 13.40 -26.48
N GLY A 753 -12.62 14.13 -25.73
CA GLY A 753 -11.99 15.39 -26.15
C GLY A 753 -10.60 15.23 -26.79
N GLY A 754 -10.12 13.99 -26.96
CA GLY A 754 -8.74 13.67 -27.33
C GLY A 754 -7.81 13.54 -26.12
N LEU A 755 -6.59 13.08 -26.39
CA LEU A 755 -5.47 13.01 -25.45
C LEU A 755 -4.29 13.79 -26.02
N ARG A 756 -3.84 14.82 -25.28
CA ARG A 756 -2.58 15.50 -25.56
C ARG A 756 -1.43 14.89 -24.76
N ILE A 757 -0.32 14.55 -25.42
CA ILE A 757 0.94 14.13 -24.80
C ILE A 757 2.01 15.16 -25.12
N THR A 758 2.80 15.56 -24.12
CA THR A 758 4.00 16.39 -24.30
C THR A 758 5.06 15.89 -23.32
N THR A 759 6.20 15.39 -23.83
CA THR A 759 7.25 14.70 -23.03
C THR A 759 8.64 14.96 -23.62
N THR A 760 9.70 14.70 -22.85
CA THR A 760 11.09 14.80 -23.36
C THR A 760 11.43 13.54 -24.13
N ASN A 761 11.21 12.39 -23.49
CA ASN A 761 11.42 11.08 -24.07
C ASN A 761 10.11 10.29 -24.08
N LEU A 762 9.81 9.68 -25.22
CA LEU A 762 8.75 8.69 -25.39
C LEU A 762 9.40 7.36 -25.81
N TYR A 763 9.16 6.30 -25.04
CA TYR A 763 9.65 4.95 -25.31
C TYR A 763 8.45 4.06 -25.65
N VAL A 764 8.46 3.42 -26.82
CA VAL A 764 7.52 2.35 -27.19
C VAL A 764 8.32 1.07 -27.31
N GLY A 765 8.16 0.11 -26.40
CA GLY A 765 9.10 -1.01 -26.30
C GLY A 765 10.39 -0.62 -25.57
N GLY A 766 10.27 0.09 -24.45
CA GLY A 766 11.38 0.57 -23.63
C GLY A 766 12.06 -0.55 -22.85
N GLU A 767 11.33 -1.14 -21.91
CA GLU A 767 11.80 -2.20 -20.99
C GLU A 767 11.04 -3.53 -21.18
N LEU A 768 9.81 -3.49 -21.68
CA LEU A 768 9.02 -4.65 -22.13
C LEU A 768 8.39 -4.36 -23.50
N THR A 769 7.92 -5.39 -24.20
CA THR A 769 7.41 -5.27 -25.58
C THR A 769 6.17 -4.36 -25.68
N GLY A 770 6.33 -3.21 -26.33
CA GLY A 770 5.26 -2.24 -26.57
C GLY A 770 4.64 -2.40 -27.95
N ASN A 771 3.30 -2.40 -28.03
CA ASN A 771 2.56 -2.30 -29.29
C ASN A 771 1.40 -1.33 -29.11
N TYR A 772 1.45 -0.19 -29.79
CA TYR A 772 0.54 0.95 -29.59
C TYR A 772 -0.02 1.46 -30.91
N THR A 773 -1.26 1.95 -30.87
CA THR A 773 -1.90 2.61 -32.02
C THR A 773 -2.37 4.01 -31.64
N PHE A 774 -1.82 5.04 -32.29
CA PHE A 774 -2.31 6.41 -32.19
C PHE A 774 -3.37 6.65 -33.26
N GLY A 775 -4.56 7.06 -32.82
CA GLY A 775 -5.73 7.22 -33.68
C GLY A 775 -6.42 8.58 -33.54
N PRO A 776 -7.70 8.68 -33.90
CA PRO A 776 -8.47 9.92 -33.78
C PRO A 776 -8.34 10.55 -32.39
N GLY A 777 -7.92 11.82 -32.34
CA GLY A 777 -7.83 12.60 -31.10
C GLY A 777 -6.53 12.42 -30.30
N TYR A 778 -5.57 11.64 -30.75
CA TYR A 778 -4.22 11.62 -30.17
C TYR A 778 -3.41 12.80 -30.73
N ASN A 779 -2.89 13.66 -29.85
CA ASN A 779 -1.97 14.75 -30.20
C ASN A 779 -0.69 14.59 -29.37
N VAL A 780 0.39 14.11 -29.99
CA VAL A 780 1.64 13.75 -29.31
C VAL A 780 2.75 14.71 -29.71
N THR A 781 3.51 15.19 -28.73
CA THR A 781 4.72 16.00 -28.92
C THR A 781 5.84 15.42 -28.07
N THR A 782 7.01 15.15 -28.65
CA THR A 782 8.18 14.62 -27.93
C THR A 782 9.49 15.21 -28.46
N ASP A 783 10.49 15.44 -27.61
CA ASP A 783 11.81 15.86 -28.08
C ASP A 783 12.53 14.68 -28.76
N VAL A 784 12.45 13.49 -28.15
CA VAL A 784 12.95 12.24 -28.72
C VAL A 784 11.93 11.12 -28.54
N GLU A 785 11.71 10.33 -29.58
CA GLU A 785 11.00 9.05 -29.51
C GLU A 785 11.98 7.89 -29.71
N TYR A 786 11.77 6.80 -28.99
CA TYR A 786 12.50 5.54 -29.13
C TYR A 786 11.50 4.39 -29.32
N ILE A 787 11.45 3.81 -30.52
CA ILE A 787 10.56 2.68 -30.83
C ILE A 787 11.44 1.43 -30.92
N GLY A 788 11.33 0.58 -29.89
CA GLY A 788 12.27 -0.50 -29.59
C GLY A 788 13.58 0.05 -29.03
N TYR A 789 13.63 0.32 -27.72
CA TYR A 789 14.85 0.82 -27.07
C TYR A 789 15.67 -0.30 -26.43
N GLY A 790 15.07 -1.06 -25.52
CA GLY A 790 15.66 -2.24 -24.87
C GLY A 790 14.76 -3.49 -24.94
N ALA A 791 13.49 -3.32 -25.31
CA ALA A 791 12.60 -4.37 -25.79
C ALA A 791 12.21 -4.07 -27.24
N SER A 792 11.32 -4.88 -27.83
CA SER A 792 10.80 -4.58 -29.19
C SER A 792 9.57 -3.68 -29.13
N GLY A 793 9.47 -2.74 -30.08
CA GLY A 793 8.44 -1.70 -30.12
C GLY A 793 7.73 -1.64 -31.47
N TRP A 794 6.41 -1.49 -31.43
CA TRP A 794 5.56 -1.22 -32.58
C TRP A 794 4.69 0.01 -32.30
N LEU A 795 4.79 1.02 -33.15
CA LEU A 795 3.87 2.15 -33.19
C LEU A 795 3.15 2.19 -34.53
N ILE A 796 1.83 2.15 -34.48
CA ILE A 796 0.95 2.34 -35.64
C ILE A 796 0.28 3.70 -35.50
N GLN A 797 0.41 4.56 -36.50
CA GLN A 797 -0.27 5.84 -36.55
C GLN A 797 -1.40 5.77 -37.59
N THR A 798 -2.58 6.34 -37.31
CA THR A 798 -3.78 6.22 -38.14
C THR A 798 -4.51 7.56 -38.30
N ALA A 799 -5.50 7.61 -39.20
CA ALA A 799 -6.25 8.83 -39.51
C ALA A 799 -6.81 9.53 -38.26
N GLY A 800 -6.62 10.86 -38.20
CA GLY A 800 -7.11 11.70 -37.10
C GLY A 800 -6.15 11.88 -35.92
N SER A 801 -4.94 11.30 -35.95
CA SER A 801 -3.87 11.62 -35.01
C SER A 801 -2.96 12.76 -35.51
N GLN A 802 -2.32 13.46 -34.56
CA GLN A 802 -1.24 14.41 -34.81
C GLN A 802 -0.02 14.00 -33.97
N HIS A 803 1.17 13.98 -34.56
CA HIS A 803 2.40 13.61 -33.88
C HIS A 803 3.53 14.55 -34.31
N THR A 804 4.32 15.04 -33.35
CA THR A 804 5.54 15.83 -33.59
C THR A 804 6.68 15.28 -32.74
N ALA A 805 7.80 14.93 -33.37
CA ALA A 805 8.98 14.37 -32.71
C ALA A 805 10.25 15.12 -33.12
N GLY A 806 11.10 15.55 -32.18
CA GLY A 806 12.40 16.14 -32.53
C GLY A 806 13.32 15.13 -33.24
N ALA A 807 13.34 13.88 -32.79
CA ALA A 807 13.88 12.74 -33.52
C ALA A 807 13.13 11.45 -33.18
N ILE A 808 13.11 10.48 -34.10
CA ILE A 808 12.59 9.12 -33.87
C ILE A 808 13.72 8.13 -34.07
N ASN A 809 14.00 7.32 -33.04
CA ASN A 809 15.07 6.34 -33.03
C ASN A 809 14.47 4.93 -33.03
N LEU A 810 14.61 4.21 -34.15
CA LEU A 810 14.08 2.87 -34.33
C LEU A 810 15.12 1.80 -33.96
N ALA A 811 14.73 0.84 -33.12
CA ALA A 811 15.56 -0.29 -32.70
C ALA A 811 16.93 0.13 -32.12
N TYR A 812 16.91 1.08 -31.17
CA TYR A 812 18.08 1.89 -30.80
C TYR A 812 19.24 1.09 -30.18
N ALA A 813 18.98 0.21 -29.21
CA ALA A 813 20.01 -0.58 -28.54
C ALA A 813 19.67 -2.08 -28.51
N GLY A 814 20.68 -2.91 -28.73
CA GLY A 814 20.53 -4.36 -28.77
C GLY A 814 19.77 -4.89 -29.98
N ASN A 815 19.64 -6.22 -30.04
CA ASN A 815 19.02 -6.92 -31.17
C ASN A 815 17.48 -6.99 -31.04
N VAL A 816 16.84 -5.82 -30.91
CA VAL A 816 15.37 -5.67 -30.80
C VAL A 816 14.74 -5.29 -32.14
N THR A 817 13.40 -5.32 -32.25
CA THR A 817 12.68 -4.78 -33.41
C THR A 817 12.05 -3.42 -33.07
N GLY A 818 12.17 -2.46 -33.96
CA GLY A 818 11.55 -1.13 -33.83
C GLY A 818 10.79 -0.78 -35.10
N THR A 819 9.45 -0.76 -35.03
CA THR A 819 8.59 -0.57 -36.20
C THR A 819 7.68 0.64 -36.05
N LEU A 820 7.77 1.58 -36.99
CA LEU A 820 6.84 2.69 -37.14
C LEU A 820 6.02 2.50 -38.43
N ALA A 821 4.69 2.44 -38.32
CA ALA A 821 3.78 2.33 -39.46
C ALA A 821 2.84 3.53 -39.52
N LEU A 822 3.08 4.44 -40.46
CA LEU A 822 2.26 5.62 -40.72
C LEU A 822 1.11 5.25 -41.68
N ASN A 823 0.00 4.78 -41.10
CA ASN A 823 -1.23 4.37 -41.78
C ASN A 823 -2.32 5.47 -41.69
N GLY A 824 -1.92 6.74 -41.72
CA GLY A 824 -2.80 7.90 -41.63
C GLY A 824 -2.36 8.95 -40.60
N GLY A 825 -3.08 10.08 -40.56
CA GLY A 825 -2.82 11.18 -39.64
C GLY A 825 -1.70 12.10 -40.14
N SER A 826 -1.10 12.87 -39.22
CA SER A 826 0.06 13.73 -39.52
C SER A 826 1.21 13.46 -38.58
N LEU A 827 2.40 13.25 -39.12
CA LEU A 827 3.66 13.09 -38.40
C LEU A 827 4.65 14.16 -38.87
N THR A 828 5.14 14.97 -37.94
CA THR A 828 6.23 15.93 -38.15
C THR A 828 7.47 15.47 -37.40
N VAL A 829 8.62 15.35 -38.06
CA VAL A 829 9.84 14.78 -37.46
C VAL A 829 11.12 15.55 -37.82
N GLY A 830 12.11 15.65 -36.93
CA GLY A 830 13.43 16.19 -37.30
C GLY A 830 14.27 15.20 -38.11
N ALA A 831 14.46 13.99 -37.59
CA ALA A 831 15.09 12.87 -38.30
C ALA A 831 14.54 11.51 -37.80
N ILE A 832 14.58 10.49 -38.67
CA ILE A 832 14.30 9.09 -38.31
C ILE A 832 15.62 8.32 -38.40
N THR A 833 16.06 7.66 -37.33
CA THR A 833 17.35 6.96 -37.26
C THR A 833 17.21 5.48 -36.88
N SER A 834 18.27 4.71 -37.12
CA SER A 834 18.38 3.30 -36.76
C SER A 834 19.44 3.11 -35.70
N GLY A 835 19.15 2.29 -34.71
CA GLY A 835 20.16 1.66 -33.89
C GLY A 835 20.61 0.30 -34.40
N GLU A 836 21.08 -0.52 -33.45
CA GLU A 836 21.66 -1.84 -33.67
C GLU A 836 20.66 -2.89 -34.16
N GLY A 837 19.39 -2.79 -33.76
CA GLY A 837 18.35 -3.79 -34.01
C GLY A 837 17.66 -3.69 -35.38
N THR A 838 16.51 -4.32 -35.54
CA THR A 838 15.72 -4.30 -36.80
C THR A 838 14.77 -3.10 -36.82
N SER A 839 15.24 -1.99 -37.36
CA SER A 839 14.45 -0.78 -37.61
C SER A 839 13.62 -0.90 -38.90
N THR A 840 12.32 -0.61 -38.81
CA THR A 840 11.38 -0.66 -39.95
C THR A 840 10.48 0.57 -39.96
N LEU A 841 10.48 1.30 -41.08
CA LEU A 841 9.56 2.41 -41.34
C LEU A 841 8.64 2.04 -42.50
N SER A 842 7.34 1.96 -42.24
CA SER A 842 6.29 1.75 -43.24
C SER A 842 5.48 3.03 -43.43
N ILE A 843 5.54 3.63 -44.62
CA ILE A 843 4.72 4.78 -45.00
C ILE A 843 3.57 4.27 -45.88
N ASN A 844 2.34 4.50 -45.41
CA ASN A 844 1.13 3.94 -45.98
C ASN A 844 0.07 5.00 -46.28
N ASP A 845 -0.21 5.91 -45.36
CA ASP A 845 -1.21 6.96 -45.57
C ASP A 845 -0.94 8.13 -44.63
N GLY A 846 -1.58 9.28 -44.86
CA GLY A 846 -1.36 10.50 -44.08
C GLY A 846 -0.15 11.30 -44.54
N THR A 847 0.30 12.22 -43.69
CA THR A 847 1.31 13.23 -44.04
C THR A 847 2.56 13.06 -43.18
N LEU A 848 3.72 12.86 -43.84
CA LEU A 848 5.04 12.90 -43.20
C LEU A 848 5.73 14.23 -43.56
N THR A 849 5.94 15.08 -42.56
CA THR A 849 6.62 16.38 -42.67
C THR A 849 7.95 16.30 -41.95
N PHE A 850 8.99 16.97 -42.47
CA PHE A 850 10.27 17.11 -41.77
C PHE A 850 10.48 18.54 -41.27
N LEU A 851 11.16 18.70 -40.12
CA LEU A 851 11.52 20.01 -39.55
C LEU A 851 12.70 20.68 -40.28
N GLY A 852 13.30 19.98 -41.25
CA GLY A 852 14.39 20.44 -42.11
C GLY A 852 14.50 19.51 -43.33
N ALA A 853 15.71 19.29 -43.83
CA ALA A 853 15.97 18.28 -44.85
C ALA A 853 15.57 16.87 -44.37
N LYS A 854 15.06 16.03 -45.28
CA LYS A 854 14.51 14.72 -44.97
C LYS A 854 15.65 13.76 -44.65
N SER A 855 15.73 13.31 -43.40
CA SER A 855 16.79 12.41 -42.93
C SER A 855 16.17 11.13 -42.39
N ILE A 856 16.34 10.03 -43.13
CA ILE A 856 15.85 8.70 -42.79
C ILE A 856 17.01 7.70 -42.85
N ALA A 857 17.30 7.03 -41.75
CA ALA A 857 18.19 5.88 -41.69
C ALA A 857 17.48 4.71 -41.00
N VAL A 858 17.23 3.62 -41.73
CA VAL A 858 16.51 2.41 -41.24
C VAL A 858 17.13 1.12 -41.80
N LYS A 859 16.68 -0.06 -41.36
CA LYS A 859 17.01 -1.32 -42.05
C LYS A 859 15.97 -1.67 -43.09
N ASN A 860 14.69 -1.47 -42.82
CA ASN A 860 13.63 -1.67 -43.81
C ASN A 860 12.85 -0.36 -44.01
N PHE A 861 12.79 0.13 -45.25
CA PHE A 861 11.91 1.23 -45.66
C PHE A 861 10.83 0.68 -46.60
N ASN A 862 9.57 0.78 -46.21
CA ASN A 862 8.44 0.26 -46.97
C ASN A 862 7.51 1.41 -47.37
N LEU A 863 7.10 1.46 -48.64
CA LEU A 863 6.17 2.45 -49.18
C LEU A 863 4.97 1.72 -49.82
N GLY A 864 3.79 1.84 -49.22
CA GLY A 864 2.58 1.12 -49.66
C GLY A 864 2.64 -0.40 -49.39
N ASP A 865 3.00 -0.81 -48.17
CA ASP A 865 2.99 -2.21 -47.72
C ASP A 865 1.68 -2.64 -47.02
N ALA A 866 0.74 -1.72 -46.79
CA ALA A 866 -0.66 -1.99 -46.51
C ALA A 866 -1.54 -1.70 -47.75
N VAL A 867 -2.81 -2.12 -47.72
CA VAL A 867 -3.81 -1.73 -48.74
C VAL A 867 -4.31 -0.30 -48.51
N GLY A 868 -4.65 0.42 -49.57
CA GLY A 868 -5.14 1.80 -49.52
C GLY A 868 -4.99 2.51 -50.87
N SER A 869 -5.08 3.84 -50.88
CA SER A 869 -4.79 4.70 -52.05
C SER A 869 -3.30 4.78 -52.38
N ASP A 870 -2.96 5.15 -53.61
CA ASP A 870 -1.58 5.32 -54.09
C ASP A 870 -0.73 6.21 -53.15
N VAL A 871 0.49 5.78 -52.82
CA VAL A 871 1.40 6.50 -51.91
C VAL A 871 2.53 7.18 -52.69
N LEU A 872 2.86 8.41 -52.31
CA LEU A 872 3.99 9.17 -52.86
C LEU A 872 4.96 9.54 -51.74
N PHE A 873 6.27 9.33 -51.96
CA PHE A 873 7.34 9.91 -51.15
C PHE A 873 8.37 10.56 -52.06
N GLU A 874 8.87 11.74 -51.67
CA GLU A 874 9.73 12.57 -52.53
C GLU A 874 11.02 12.98 -51.82
N LEU A 875 12.14 12.90 -52.54
CA LEU A 875 13.43 13.48 -52.21
C LEU A 875 13.65 14.66 -53.19
N ASN A 876 13.66 15.89 -52.68
CA ASN A 876 13.59 17.12 -53.46
C ASN A 876 14.49 18.28 -52.96
N ASP A 877 15.17 18.12 -51.82
CA ASP A 877 16.29 18.96 -51.40
C ASP A 877 17.63 18.25 -51.68
N VAL A 878 18.71 19.01 -51.93
CA VAL A 878 20.07 18.47 -52.08
C VAL A 878 20.62 17.87 -50.78
N ALA A 879 20.06 18.25 -49.63
CA ALA A 879 20.38 17.71 -48.32
C ALA A 879 19.46 16.55 -47.89
N ASP A 880 18.44 16.18 -48.68
CA ASP A 880 17.61 15.00 -48.38
C ASP A 880 18.45 13.71 -48.48
N SER A 881 18.23 12.78 -47.55
CA SER A 881 18.92 11.51 -47.44
C SER A 881 17.96 10.40 -46.96
N LEU A 882 17.77 9.39 -47.80
CA LEU A 882 17.15 8.12 -47.45
C LEU A 882 18.22 7.04 -47.45
N SER A 883 18.45 6.40 -46.30
CA SER A 883 19.38 5.28 -46.14
C SER A 883 18.63 4.07 -45.59
N ALA A 884 18.63 2.97 -46.35
CA ALA A 884 18.00 1.73 -45.91
C ALA A 884 18.74 0.49 -46.37
N VAL A 885 18.70 -0.58 -45.58
CA VAL A 885 19.24 -1.89 -46.00
C VAL A 885 18.35 -2.48 -47.10
N ASN A 886 17.05 -2.59 -46.86
CA ASN A 886 16.04 -2.92 -47.86
C ASN A 886 15.06 -1.78 -48.07
N GLN A 887 14.71 -1.51 -49.34
CA GLN A 887 13.63 -0.61 -49.73
C GLN A 887 12.57 -1.40 -50.50
N ASN A 888 11.30 -1.29 -50.11
CA ASN A 888 10.19 -2.02 -50.70
C ASN A 888 9.09 -1.06 -51.12
N ILE A 889 8.97 -0.80 -52.43
CA ILE A 889 8.04 0.18 -53.00
C ILE A 889 6.90 -0.55 -53.71
N GLY A 890 5.65 -0.27 -53.33
CA GLY A 890 4.46 -0.82 -53.99
C GLY A 890 4.23 -2.30 -53.68
N SER A 891 4.33 -2.69 -52.40
CA SER A 891 4.26 -4.11 -51.99
C SER A 891 2.84 -4.65 -51.79
N MET A 892 1.86 -3.82 -51.43
CA MET A 892 0.43 -4.20 -51.31
C MET A 892 -0.54 -3.25 -52.02
N ARG A 893 -0.05 -2.18 -52.65
CA ARG A 893 -0.79 -1.24 -53.50
C ARG A 893 0.16 -0.53 -54.46
N ASN A 894 -0.33 0.48 -55.17
CA ASN A 894 0.52 1.41 -55.92
C ASN A 894 1.35 2.30 -54.99
N ALA A 895 2.64 2.47 -55.28
CA ALA A 895 3.46 3.49 -54.63
C ALA A 895 4.57 4.01 -55.54
N THR A 896 4.92 5.29 -55.37
CA THR A 896 5.97 5.98 -56.13
C THR A 896 6.96 6.63 -55.18
N LEU A 897 8.24 6.28 -55.33
CA LEU A 897 9.36 7.04 -54.79
C LEU A 897 9.84 8.01 -55.88
N ARG A 898 9.96 9.30 -55.56
CA ARG A 898 10.55 10.32 -56.45
C ARG A 898 11.86 10.85 -55.90
N GLN A 899 12.83 11.07 -56.77
CA GLN A 899 14.07 11.74 -56.42
C GLN A 899 14.47 12.75 -57.51
N SER A 900 14.45 14.03 -57.15
CA SER A 900 14.92 15.14 -57.98
C SER A 900 16.22 15.76 -57.45
N ALA A 901 16.54 15.51 -56.18
CA ALA A 901 17.78 15.93 -55.53
C ALA A 901 18.13 14.95 -54.38
N GLY A 902 19.22 15.22 -53.67
CA GLY A 902 19.61 14.45 -52.47
C GLY A 902 20.16 13.06 -52.79
N PHE A 903 20.22 12.21 -51.76
CA PHE A 903 20.83 10.88 -51.82
C PHE A 903 19.86 9.78 -51.39
N ASN A 904 19.94 8.64 -52.09
CA ASN A 904 19.26 7.40 -51.72
C ASN A 904 20.31 6.28 -51.60
N TYR A 905 20.50 5.74 -50.40
CA TYR A 905 21.49 4.71 -50.08
C TYR A 905 20.84 3.34 -49.84
N LEU A 906 21.38 2.29 -50.48
CA LEU A 906 20.94 0.90 -50.32
C LEU A 906 22.01 0.03 -49.68
N GLY A 907 21.63 -0.80 -48.70
CA GLY A 907 22.50 -1.83 -48.13
C GLY A 907 22.47 -3.16 -48.91
N THR A 908 21.28 -3.65 -49.24
CA THR A 908 21.06 -4.96 -49.89
C THR A 908 20.07 -4.95 -51.05
N ALA A 909 18.95 -4.21 -50.98
CA ALA A 909 17.97 -4.24 -52.06
C ALA A 909 17.07 -3.00 -52.17
N LEU A 910 16.66 -2.67 -53.40
CA LEU A 910 15.48 -1.86 -53.73
C LEU A 910 14.54 -2.69 -54.61
N ASN A 911 13.34 -2.97 -54.09
CA ASN A 911 12.33 -3.82 -54.70
C ASN A 911 11.12 -2.98 -55.15
N LEU A 912 10.77 -3.03 -56.43
CA LEU A 912 9.68 -2.24 -57.03
C LEU A 912 8.54 -3.17 -57.48
N GLY A 913 7.37 -3.11 -56.85
CA GLY A 913 6.18 -3.86 -57.26
C GLY A 913 6.17 -5.31 -56.76
N GLY A 914 5.88 -5.51 -55.47
CA GLY A 914 6.13 -6.79 -54.78
C GLY A 914 5.16 -7.94 -55.08
N LYS A 915 3.86 -7.66 -55.27
CA LYS A 915 2.78 -8.67 -55.33
C LYS A 915 1.94 -8.55 -56.59
N THR A 916 1.27 -9.65 -56.97
CA THR A 916 0.39 -9.70 -58.14
C THR A 916 -0.64 -8.56 -58.11
N GLY A 917 -0.65 -7.72 -59.14
CA GLY A 917 -1.58 -6.60 -59.26
C GLY A 917 -1.21 -5.31 -58.50
N THR A 918 -0.03 -5.20 -57.90
CA THR A 918 0.49 -3.94 -57.34
C THR A 918 1.53 -3.29 -58.26
N SER A 919 1.70 -1.97 -58.17
CA SER A 919 2.70 -1.22 -58.95
C SER A 919 3.69 -0.47 -58.05
N GLY A 920 4.98 -0.75 -58.17
CA GLY A 920 6.04 0.02 -57.50
C GLY A 920 6.83 0.85 -58.52
N ALA A 921 6.90 2.16 -58.31
CA ALA A 921 7.61 3.07 -59.19
C ALA A 921 8.76 3.79 -58.46
N TYR A 922 9.89 3.96 -59.14
CA TYR A 922 10.97 4.85 -58.75
C TYR A 922 11.29 5.79 -59.92
N GLU A 923 11.11 7.09 -59.70
CA GLU A 923 11.35 8.13 -60.71
C GLU A 923 12.51 9.02 -60.23
N ILE A 924 13.69 8.89 -60.85
CA ILE A 924 14.90 9.65 -60.52
C ILE A 924 15.29 10.59 -61.68
N SER A 925 15.30 11.90 -61.41
CA SER A 925 15.64 12.96 -62.37
C SER A 925 16.88 13.78 -61.98
N GLY A 926 17.31 13.64 -60.72
CA GLY A 926 18.52 14.26 -60.18
C GLY A 926 18.87 13.63 -58.82
N GLY A 927 20.00 14.04 -58.25
CA GLY A 927 20.57 13.35 -57.09
C GLY A 927 21.18 11.99 -57.45
N GLN A 928 21.45 11.17 -56.43
CA GLN A 928 22.13 9.88 -56.59
C GLN A 928 21.40 8.74 -55.86
N LEU A 929 21.25 7.59 -56.54
CA LEU A 929 21.08 6.27 -55.92
C LEU A 929 22.45 5.61 -55.73
N SER A 930 22.75 5.11 -54.53
CA SER A 930 24.04 4.54 -54.17
C SER A 930 23.88 3.26 -53.34
N GLY A 931 24.00 2.12 -54.00
CA GLY A 931 23.92 0.79 -53.41
C GLY A 931 24.96 -0.16 -54.00
N PRO A 932 26.27 0.10 -53.84
CA PRO A 932 27.31 -0.61 -54.60
C PRO A 932 27.46 -2.11 -54.28
N HIS A 933 26.68 -2.65 -53.33
CA HIS A 933 26.54 -4.10 -53.05
C HIS A 933 25.07 -4.57 -53.13
N ALA A 934 24.15 -3.72 -53.58
CA ALA A 934 22.71 -3.94 -53.52
C ALA A 934 22.11 -4.34 -54.87
N GLN A 935 20.96 -5.02 -54.81
CA GLN A 935 20.16 -5.41 -55.97
C GLN A 935 19.03 -4.41 -56.23
N LEU A 936 18.73 -4.14 -57.50
CA LEU A 936 17.61 -3.31 -57.94
C LEU A 936 16.63 -4.16 -58.75
N ASN A 937 15.54 -4.58 -58.09
CA ASN A 937 14.56 -5.51 -58.62
C ASN A 937 13.36 -4.75 -59.17
N ILE A 938 13.22 -4.71 -60.50
CA ILE A 938 12.18 -3.99 -61.22
C ILE A 938 11.03 -4.95 -61.55
N GLY A 939 9.99 -4.93 -60.70
CA GLY A 939 8.89 -5.88 -60.72
C GLY A 939 9.17 -7.08 -59.84
N SER A 940 8.23 -8.02 -59.82
CA SER A 940 8.33 -9.25 -59.01
C SER A 940 8.03 -10.49 -59.86
N PRO A 941 8.74 -11.62 -59.66
CA PRO A 941 8.38 -12.89 -60.29
C PRO A 941 6.98 -13.36 -59.87
N MET A 942 6.47 -12.88 -58.73
CA MET A 942 5.08 -13.11 -58.27
C MET A 942 4.04 -12.26 -59.03
N GLY A 943 4.43 -11.46 -60.02
CA GLY A 943 3.52 -10.74 -60.91
C GLY A 943 3.16 -9.30 -60.48
N GLY A 944 3.94 -8.69 -59.60
CA GLY A 944 3.87 -7.25 -59.34
C GLY A 944 4.62 -6.46 -60.39
N MET A 945 4.11 -5.27 -60.72
CA MET A 945 4.62 -4.39 -61.76
C MET A 945 5.66 -3.42 -61.20
N GLY A 946 6.87 -3.40 -61.77
CA GLY A 946 7.87 -2.39 -61.48
C GLY A 946 7.91 -1.28 -62.54
N ARG A 947 8.27 -0.06 -62.14
CA ARG A 947 8.74 0.99 -63.06
C ARG A 947 9.98 1.67 -62.50
N LEU A 948 11.06 1.65 -63.27
CA LEU A 948 12.23 2.51 -63.05
C LEU A 948 12.30 3.53 -64.17
N HIS A 949 12.18 4.81 -63.84
CA HIS A 949 12.35 5.91 -64.78
C HIS A 949 13.54 6.77 -64.35
N MET A 950 14.57 6.84 -65.20
CA MET A 950 15.79 7.62 -65.01
C MET A 950 15.85 8.74 -66.06
N SER A 951 16.05 9.98 -65.62
CA SER A 951 16.05 11.18 -66.47
C SER A 951 17.01 12.26 -65.95
N GLY A 952 17.11 13.39 -66.65
CA GLY A 952 17.97 14.51 -66.29
C GLY A 952 19.45 14.11 -66.15
N ASN A 953 20.07 14.53 -65.05
CA ASN A 953 21.48 14.25 -64.73
C ASN A 953 21.59 13.25 -63.55
N SER A 954 20.63 12.33 -63.44
CA SER A 954 20.58 11.33 -62.36
C SER A 954 21.73 10.31 -62.44
N LEU A 955 22.19 9.84 -61.28
CA LEU A 955 23.21 8.79 -61.16
C LEU A 955 22.69 7.64 -60.31
N ALA A 956 22.72 6.42 -60.82
CA ALA A 956 22.45 5.20 -60.06
C ALA A 956 23.67 4.29 -60.05
N ILE A 957 24.09 3.81 -58.87
CA ILE A 957 25.18 2.84 -58.70
C ILE A 957 24.64 1.64 -57.91
N VAL A 958 24.48 0.47 -58.54
CA VAL A 958 23.96 -0.76 -57.90
C VAL A 958 24.64 -2.01 -58.46
N ASP A 959 24.93 -3.01 -57.63
CA ASP A 959 25.70 -4.21 -58.07
C ASP A 959 24.95 -5.00 -59.16
N VAL A 960 23.64 -5.20 -58.98
CA VAL A 960 22.78 -5.96 -59.91
C VAL A 960 21.49 -5.20 -60.20
N VAL A 961 21.07 -5.14 -61.46
CA VAL A 961 19.70 -4.76 -61.85
C VAL A 961 18.99 -5.95 -62.48
N THR A 962 17.83 -6.32 -61.93
CA THR A 962 17.04 -7.46 -62.39
C THR A 962 15.64 -6.98 -62.81
N LEU A 963 15.35 -7.06 -64.11
CA LEU A 963 14.02 -6.77 -64.65
C LEU A 963 13.16 -8.04 -64.63
N HIS A 964 12.00 -7.98 -63.97
CA HIS A 964 11.05 -9.10 -63.89
C HIS A 964 9.81 -8.85 -64.74
N LYS A 965 8.81 -8.16 -64.17
CA LYS A 965 7.59 -7.72 -64.85
C LYS A 965 7.47 -6.24 -64.59
N GLY A 966 7.90 -5.44 -65.54
CA GLY A 966 8.00 -4.00 -65.32
C GLY A 966 8.49 -3.25 -66.54
N THR A 967 8.76 -1.97 -66.30
CA THR A 967 9.23 -1.00 -67.29
C THR A 967 10.54 -0.38 -66.81
N PHE A 968 11.49 -0.24 -67.73
CA PHE A 968 12.74 0.48 -67.54
C PHE A 968 12.80 1.57 -68.61
N GLU A 969 12.90 2.82 -68.18
CA GLU A 969 12.94 3.99 -69.05
C GLU A 969 14.14 4.85 -68.64
N GLN A 970 15.04 5.14 -69.57
CA GLN A 970 16.25 5.94 -69.32
C GLN A 970 16.38 7.02 -70.39
N THR A 971 16.61 8.27 -69.99
CA THR A 971 16.60 9.45 -70.87
C THR A 971 17.69 10.48 -70.48
N ASP A 972 17.82 11.54 -71.28
CA ASP A 972 18.70 12.70 -71.07
C ASP A 972 20.20 12.37 -70.89
N GLN A 973 20.77 12.60 -69.71
CA GLN A 973 22.15 12.29 -69.33
C GLN A 973 22.21 11.32 -68.15
N ALA A 974 21.08 10.66 -67.82
CA ALA A 974 20.97 9.73 -66.72
C ALA A 974 22.00 8.59 -66.86
N THR A 975 22.69 8.26 -65.78
CA THR A 975 23.80 7.32 -65.79
C THR A 975 23.55 6.15 -64.85
N LEU A 976 23.56 4.93 -65.41
CA LEU A 976 23.36 3.68 -64.68
C LEU A 976 24.69 2.91 -64.60
N CYS A 977 25.27 2.85 -63.40
CA CYS A 977 26.49 2.10 -63.08
C CYS A 977 26.13 0.77 -62.41
N VAL A 978 26.54 -0.35 -63.01
CA VAL A 978 26.24 -1.71 -62.55
C VAL A 978 27.39 -2.69 -62.71
N ASN A 979 27.33 -3.84 -62.04
CA ASN A 979 28.18 -4.98 -62.34
C ASN A 979 27.45 -6.10 -63.10
N ARG A 980 26.13 -6.26 -62.91
CA ARG A 980 25.32 -7.28 -63.62
C ARG A 980 23.93 -6.77 -64.01
N LEU A 981 23.47 -7.19 -65.18
CA LEU A 981 22.13 -6.96 -65.71
C LEU A 981 21.42 -8.30 -65.90
N GLU A 982 20.15 -8.41 -65.49
CA GLU A 982 19.36 -9.63 -65.57
C GLU A 982 17.94 -9.35 -66.08
N GLY A 983 17.36 -10.30 -66.83
CA GLY A 983 15.93 -10.30 -67.18
C GLY A 983 15.46 -9.26 -68.21
N PHE A 984 16.37 -8.45 -68.78
CA PHE A 984 16.07 -7.45 -69.82
C PHE A 984 15.63 -8.03 -71.19
N GLY A 985 15.50 -9.36 -71.31
CA GLY A 985 15.16 -10.04 -72.56
C GLY A 985 16.28 -9.95 -73.60
N ASP A 986 15.95 -10.28 -74.84
CA ASP A 986 16.92 -10.35 -75.95
C ASP A 986 17.23 -8.98 -76.58
N HIS A 987 16.44 -7.94 -76.31
CA HIS A 987 16.58 -6.61 -76.95
C HIS A 987 16.60 -5.41 -75.96
N PRO A 988 17.50 -5.37 -74.96
CA PRO A 988 17.66 -4.20 -74.08
C PRO A 988 17.95 -2.88 -74.80
N VAL A 989 17.30 -1.81 -74.30
CA VAL A 989 17.51 -0.42 -74.74
C VAL A 989 17.79 0.47 -73.53
N PHE A 990 18.90 1.21 -73.59
CA PHE A 990 19.36 2.17 -72.59
C PHE A 990 19.46 3.55 -73.26
N GLY A 991 18.48 4.43 -73.05
CA GLY A 991 18.37 5.71 -73.77
C GLY A 991 19.37 6.80 -73.34
N ALA A 992 20.24 6.53 -72.35
CA ALA A 992 21.34 7.42 -71.98
C ALA A 992 22.64 6.63 -71.71
N ASN A 993 23.32 6.85 -70.58
CA ASN A 993 24.64 6.27 -70.32
C ASN A 993 24.52 4.95 -69.53
N LEU A 994 25.17 3.89 -70.00
CA LEU A 994 25.29 2.61 -69.29
C LEU A 994 26.77 2.38 -68.93
N THR A 995 27.03 2.04 -67.68
CA THR A 995 28.37 1.87 -67.13
C THR A 995 28.49 0.50 -66.46
N LEU A 996 29.38 -0.36 -66.96
CA LEU A 996 29.64 -1.69 -66.43
C LEU A 996 30.98 -1.70 -65.66
N GLY A 997 31.00 -2.25 -64.44
CA GLY A 997 32.24 -2.50 -63.67
C GLY A 997 32.64 -1.36 -62.73
N HIS A 998 32.00 -1.29 -61.55
CA HIS A 998 32.35 -0.37 -60.48
C HIS A 998 32.88 -1.09 -59.23
N LEU A 999 33.54 -0.34 -58.34
CA LEU A 999 33.99 -0.87 -57.05
C LEU A 999 32.80 -1.08 -56.09
N GLY A 1000 32.94 -2.10 -55.24
CA GLY A 1000 31.83 -2.70 -54.50
C GLY A 1000 31.21 -3.89 -55.24
N GLY A 1001 30.37 -4.65 -54.55
CA GLY A 1001 29.63 -5.76 -55.13
C GLY A 1001 30.52 -6.95 -55.51
N ALA A 1002 30.18 -7.62 -56.60
CA ALA A 1002 30.92 -8.78 -57.10
C ALA A 1002 32.34 -8.45 -57.67
N GLY A 1003 32.70 -7.17 -57.80
CA GLY A 1003 34.06 -6.71 -58.09
C GLY A 1003 34.56 -6.93 -59.53
N SER A 1004 33.76 -7.53 -60.41
CA SER A 1004 34.00 -7.58 -61.85
C SER A 1004 32.69 -7.73 -62.59
N ALA A 1005 32.44 -6.88 -63.59
CA ALA A 1005 31.27 -6.98 -64.45
C ALA A 1005 31.48 -7.99 -65.58
N SER A 1006 30.43 -8.73 -65.93
CA SER A 1006 30.39 -9.52 -67.15
C SER A 1006 29.06 -9.37 -67.87
N TYR A 1007 29.10 -9.18 -69.18
CA TYR A 1007 27.93 -9.08 -70.05
C TYR A 1007 28.20 -9.73 -71.40
N SER A 1008 27.16 -10.24 -72.06
CA SER A 1008 27.27 -10.91 -73.35
C SER A 1008 26.04 -10.73 -74.22
N VAL A 1009 26.25 -10.66 -75.54
CA VAL A 1009 25.19 -10.56 -76.56
C VAL A 1009 25.39 -11.69 -77.57
N GLY A 1010 24.40 -12.57 -77.71
CA GLY A 1010 24.45 -13.72 -78.62
C GLY A 1010 23.62 -13.55 -79.89
N THR A 1011 23.63 -14.57 -80.74
CA THR A 1011 22.82 -14.63 -81.97
C THR A 1011 21.33 -14.45 -81.68
N GLY A 1012 20.72 -13.48 -82.36
CA GLY A 1012 19.30 -13.11 -82.19
C GLY A 1012 19.06 -12.02 -81.14
N GLN A 1013 20.08 -11.62 -80.37
CA GLN A 1013 19.97 -10.59 -79.34
C GLN A 1013 20.49 -9.23 -79.84
N SER A 1014 20.16 -8.15 -79.14
CA SER A 1014 20.72 -6.83 -79.37
C SER A 1014 20.81 -5.95 -78.12
N LEU A 1015 21.86 -5.14 -78.01
CA LEU A 1015 21.98 -4.09 -76.98
C LEU A 1015 22.04 -2.71 -77.65
N ASN A 1016 21.13 -1.81 -77.28
CA ASN A 1016 21.21 -0.40 -77.67
C ASN A 1016 21.56 0.48 -76.46
N VAL A 1017 22.64 1.26 -76.55
CA VAL A 1017 23.01 2.31 -75.58
C VAL A 1017 23.11 3.63 -76.33
N SER A 1018 22.08 4.47 -76.24
CA SER A 1018 21.92 5.64 -77.10
C SER A 1018 22.91 6.78 -76.81
N ARG A 1019 23.69 6.68 -75.72
CA ARG A 1019 24.81 7.58 -75.40
C ARG A 1019 26.09 6.77 -75.11
N THR A 1020 26.69 6.90 -73.94
CA THR A 1020 27.99 6.28 -73.64
C THR A 1020 27.81 4.91 -72.99
N LEU A 1021 28.46 3.87 -73.57
CA LEU A 1021 28.71 2.60 -72.90
C LEU A 1021 30.10 2.63 -72.27
N THR A 1022 30.20 2.86 -70.96
CA THR A 1022 31.45 2.68 -70.22
C THR A 1022 31.62 1.21 -69.82
N LEU A 1023 32.80 0.66 -70.06
CA LEU A 1023 33.26 -0.65 -69.63
C LEU A 1023 34.47 -0.44 -68.71
N GLY A 1024 34.40 -0.94 -67.49
CA GLY A 1024 35.45 -0.81 -66.47
C GLY A 1024 35.58 0.62 -65.98
N TYR A 1025 34.63 1.09 -65.16
CA TYR A 1025 34.66 2.46 -64.61
C TYR A 1025 35.68 2.62 -63.48
N THR A 1026 35.60 1.74 -62.47
CA THR A 1026 36.55 1.69 -61.33
C THR A 1026 36.98 0.26 -60.98
N ALA A 1027 36.29 -0.75 -61.49
CA ALA A 1027 36.65 -2.15 -61.36
C ALA A 1027 36.84 -2.78 -62.76
N SER A 1028 37.01 -4.09 -62.82
CA SER A 1028 37.15 -4.81 -64.09
C SER A 1028 35.79 -5.03 -64.78
N ALA A 1029 35.76 -4.99 -66.10
CA ALA A 1029 34.59 -5.38 -66.90
C ALA A 1029 34.98 -6.22 -68.12
N ALA A 1030 34.21 -7.27 -68.39
CA ALA A 1030 34.31 -8.08 -69.59
C ALA A 1030 32.98 -8.04 -70.38
N PHE A 1031 33.06 -7.74 -71.67
CA PHE A 1031 31.94 -7.75 -72.60
C PHE A 1031 32.26 -8.73 -73.74
N THR A 1032 31.39 -9.71 -73.98
CA THR A 1032 31.59 -10.74 -75.02
C THR A 1032 30.39 -10.81 -75.95
N GLN A 1033 30.53 -10.27 -77.15
CA GLN A 1033 29.55 -10.41 -78.21
C GLN A 1033 29.88 -11.67 -79.03
N THR A 1034 28.96 -12.62 -79.15
CA THR A 1034 29.12 -13.86 -79.95
C THR A 1034 28.13 -13.93 -81.12
N GLY A 1035 27.45 -12.83 -81.40
CA GLY A 1035 26.39 -12.69 -82.40
C GLY A 1035 25.60 -11.41 -82.18
N GLY A 1036 24.46 -11.29 -82.87
CA GLY A 1036 23.51 -10.20 -82.62
C GLY A 1036 24.04 -8.82 -83.00
N GLU A 1037 23.45 -7.78 -82.41
CA GLU A 1037 23.76 -6.37 -82.69
C GLU A 1037 24.04 -5.58 -81.40
N VAL A 1038 25.17 -4.88 -81.35
CA VAL A 1038 25.45 -3.89 -80.29
C VAL A 1038 25.52 -2.52 -80.94
N THR A 1039 24.64 -1.61 -80.55
CA THR A 1039 24.59 -0.24 -81.04
C THR A 1039 24.87 0.73 -79.89
N VAL A 1040 25.94 1.53 -80.00
CA VAL A 1040 26.35 2.50 -78.98
C VAL A 1040 26.51 3.91 -79.56
N GLY A 1041 26.38 4.93 -78.72
CA GLY A 1041 26.88 6.28 -79.02
C GLY A 1041 28.40 6.29 -78.99
N ASP A 1042 28.98 6.62 -77.84
CA ASP A 1042 30.41 6.40 -77.57
C ASP A 1042 30.60 5.08 -76.79
N MET A 1043 31.75 4.43 -76.94
CA MET A 1043 32.21 3.38 -76.02
C MET A 1043 33.44 3.89 -75.25
N VAL A 1044 33.45 3.76 -73.93
CA VAL A 1044 34.59 4.13 -73.08
C VAL A 1044 35.11 2.89 -72.37
N MET A 1045 36.42 2.65 -72.41
CA MET A 1045 37.05 1.44 -71.88
C MET A 1045 38.14 1.78 -70.86
N GLY A 1046 38.02 1.25 -69.64
CA GLY A 1046 38.96 1.48 -68.54
C GLY A 1046 38.96 2.95 -68.13
N GLU A 1047 37.83 3.48 -67.66
CA GLU A 1047 37.63 4.93 -67.52
C GLU A 1047 38.59 5.56 -66.50
N ARG A 1048 38.76 4.95 -65.32
CA ARG A 1048 39.64 5.45 -64.25
C ARG A 1048 40.86 4.57 -64.02
N LEU A 1049 41.90 5.18 -63.43
CA LEU A 1049 43.15 4.51 -63.09
C LEU A 1049 42.90 3.27 -62.21
N GLY A 1050 43.45 2.13 -62.64
CA GLY A 1050 43.29 0.83 -61.97
C GLY A 1050 42.09 0.00 -62.46
N ALA A 1051 41.16 0.58 -63.22
CA ALA A 1051 40.12 -0.20 -63.90
C ALA A 1051 40.69 -0.97 -65.10
N SER A 1052 40.04 -2.08 -65.47
CA SER A 1052 40.37 -2.84 -66.67
C SER A 1052 39.13 -3.21 -67.46
N ALA A 1053 39.21 -3.12 -68.79
CA ALA A 1053 38.08 -3.38 -69.67
C ALA A 1053 38.50 -4.30 -70.81
N SER A 1054 37.70 -5.34 -71.05
CA SER A 1054 37.87 -6.26 -72.18
C SER A 1054 36.59 -6.32 -73.00
N TYR A 1055 36.66 -5.98 -74.28
CA TYR A 1055 35.61 -6.25 -75.27
C TYR A 1055 36.09 -7.36 -76.20
N VAL A 1056 35.25 -8.36 -76.43
CA VAL A 1056 35.48 -9.44 -77.38
C VAL A 1056 34.31 -9.47 -78.35
N LEU A 1057 34.59 -9.20 -79.62
CA LEU A 1057 33.68 -9.34 -80.75
C LEU A 1057 33.99 -10.66 -81.45
N ASP A 1058 33.13 -11.66 -81.28
CA ASP A 1058 33.26 -13.01 -81.83
C ASP A 1058 31.94 -13.45 -82.50
N GLY A 1059 31.41 -12.54 -83.32
CA GLY A 1059 30.19 -12.69 -84.11
C GLY A 1059 29.28 -11.46 -84.01
N GLY A 1060 28.50 -11.21 -85.06
CA GLY A 1060 27.53 -10.10 -85.09
C GLY A 1060 28.11 -8.75 -85.54
N ASN A 1061 27.37 -7.68 -85.26
CA ASN A 1061 27.71 -6.30 -85.61
C ASN A 1061 27.88 -5.42 -84.36
N LEU A 1062 28.90 -4.58 -84.33
CA LEU A 1062 29.07 -3.48 -83.37
C LEU A 1062 28.98 -2.14 -84.12
N PHE A 1063 27.87 -1.42 -83.95
CA PHE A 1063 27.67 -0.07 -84.47
C PHE A 1063 28.09 0.98 -83.44
N VAL A 1064 28.99 1.88 -83.83
CA VAL A 1064 29.50 2.97 -83.00
C VAL A 1064 29.20 4.31 -83.68
N ASN A 1065 28.32 5.12 -83.08
CA ASN A 1065 27.95 6.42 -83.64
C ASN A 1065 29.00 7.51 -83.37
N GLY A 1066 29.74 7.39 -82.26
CA GLY A 1066 30.85 8.26 -81.87
C GLY A 1066 32.19 7.55 -82.00
N ALA A 1067 32.91 7.41 -80.87
CA ALA A 1067 34.24 6.81 -80.81
C ALA A 1067 34.31 5.64 -79.81
N ILE A 1068 35.29 4.75 -80.01
CA ILE A 1068 35.77 3.83 -78.95
C ILE A 1068 36.96 4.51 -78.29
N ARG A 1069 36.85 4.91 -77.03
CA ARG A 1069 37.91 5.64 -76.31
C ARG A 1069 38.39 4.87 -75.09
N ARG A 1070 39.66 5.07 -74.76
CA ARG A 1070 40.26 4.60 -73.51
C ARG A 1070 40.27 5.72 -72.46
N GLY A 1071 40.05 5.37 -71.19
CA GLY A 1071 40.29 6.26 -70.06
C GLY A 1071 41.67 6.06 -69.40
N ALA A 1072 41.77 6.38 -68.12
CA ALA A 1072 43.03 6.27 -67.36
C ALA A 1072 43.40 4.83 -66.93
N GLY A 1073 42.53 3.86 -67.17
CA GLY A 1073 42.74 2.43 -66.91
C GLY A 1073 43.36 1.69 -68.09
N SER A 1074 43.07 0.40 -68.18
CA SER A 1074 43.49 -0.47 -69.29
C SER A 1074 42.30 -0.91 -70.14
N ALA A 1075 42.47 -0.89 -71.47
CA ALA A 1075 41.45 -1.26 -72.44
C ALA A 1075 41.96 -2.32 -73.43
N GLN A 1076 41.31 -3.47 -73.50
CA GLN A 1076 41.57 -4.52 -74.49
C GLN A 1076 40.36 -4.68 -75.41
N LEU A 1077 40.52 -4.41 -76.70
CA LEU A 1077 39.54 -4.76 -77.73
C LEU A 1077 40.06 -5.99 -78.50
N THR A 1078 39.21 -7.00 -78.65
CA THR A 1078 39.52 -8.26 -79.35
C THR A 1078 38.47 -8.48 -80.45
N VAL A 1079 38.91 -8.66 -81.70
CA VAL A 1079 38.05 -8.89 -82.86
C VAL A 1079 38.35 -10.28 -83.43
N ASN A 1080 37.54 -11.25 -83.02
CA ASN A 1080 37.66 -12.67 -83.33
C ASN A 1080 36.73 -13.13 -84.47
N SER A 1081 35.58 -12.46 -84.67
CA SER A 1081 34.72 -12.57 -85.86
C SER A 1081 33.60 -11.52 -85.77
N GLY A 1082 32.92 -11.19 -86.88
CA GLY A 1082 31.94 -10.09 -86.95
C GLY A 1082 32.54 -8.73 -87.33
N ASP A 1083 31.70 -7.71 -87.49
CA ASP A 1083 32.08 -6.39 -88.04
C ASP A 1083 31.90 -5.25 -87.01
N ILE A 1084 32.85 -4.29 -87.00
CA ILE A 1084 32.71 -2.99 -86.32
C ILE A 1084 32.40 -1.93 -87.38
N GLN A 1085 31.31 -1.19 -87.20
CA GLN A 1085 30.84 -0.18 -88.16
C GLN A 1085 30.71 1.19 -87.46
N PHE A 1086 31.36 2.22 -88.02
CA PHE A 1086 31.28 3.59 -87.51
C PHE A 1086 30.28 4.39 -88.34
N THR A 1087 29.28 4.98 -87.68
CA THR A 1087 28.09 5.55 -88.35
C THR A 1087 27.99 7.08 -88.28
N GLY A 1088 28.72 7.74 -87.39
CA GLY A 1088 28.70 9.21 -87.22
C GLY A 1088 29.97 9.95 -87.63
N GLY A 1089 30.98 9.27 -88.17
CA GLY A 1089 32.24 9.91 -88.58
C GLY A 1089 33.29 8.93 -89.11
N ALA A 1090 34.51 9.41 -89.31
CA ALA A 1090 35.66 8.54 -89.52
C ALA A 1090 35.99 7.78 -88.21
N PRO A 1091 36.47 6.53 -88.26
CA PRO A 1091 36.64 5.71 -87.08
C PRO A 1091 37.66 6.32 -86.11
N GLU A 1092 37.27 6.52 -84.85
CA GLU A 1092 38.18 6.82 -83.74
C GLU A 1092 38.15 5.65 -82.75
N ILE A 1093 39.30 5.00 -82.61
CA ILE A 1093 39.56 3.95 -81.61
C ILE A 1093 40.78 4.37 -80.79
N SER A 1094 40.71 4.32 -79.46
CA SER A 1094 41.87 4.39 -78.57
C SER A 1094 41.78 3.30 -77.51
N VAL A 1095 42.79 2.42 -77.45
CA VAL A 1095 42.84 1.26 -76.52
C VAL A 1095 44.25 0.98 -76.01
N THR A 1096 44.38 0.21 -74.92
CA THR A 1096 45.70 -0.27 -74.45
C THR A 1096 46.19 -1.44 -75.31
N THR A 1097 45.30 -2.31 -75.76
CA THR A 1097 45.63 -3.47 -76.60
C THR A 1097 44.50 -3.74 -77.60
N LEU A 1098 44.86 -3.89 -78.87
CA LEU A 1098 43.96 -4.32 -79.94
C LEU A 1098 44.44 -5.68 -80.45
N SER A 1099 43.56 -6.68 -80.42
CA SER A 1099 43.79 -8.05 -80.86
C SER A 1099 42.84 -8.38 -82.01
N VAL A 1100 43.33 -8.96 -83.10
CA VAL A 1100 42.51 -9.40 -84.24
C VAL A 1100 42.84 -10.86 -84.54
N GLY A 1101 41.84 -11.74 -84.53
CA GLY A 1101 42.02 -13.19 -84.68
C GLY A 1101 42.79 -13.84 -83.53
N ARG A 1102 42.27 -13.76 -82.30
CA ARG A 1102 42.88 -14.31 -81.08
C ARG A 1102 42.16 -15.59 -80.64
N GLY A 1103 42.65 -16.73 -81.14
CA GLY A 1103 42.06 -18.06 -80.96
C GLY A 1103 40.90 -18.38 -81.90
N ALA A 1104 40.60 -17.50 -82.86
CA ALA A 1104 39.54 -17.62 -83.85
C ALA A 1104 39.91 -16.85 -85.14
N SER A 1105 39.08 -16.95 -86.19
CA SER A 1105 39.30 -16.33 -87.52
C SER A 1105 38.64 -14.95 -87.63
N GLY A 1106 39.38 -13.89 -87.24
CA GLY A 1106 38.86 -12.54 -87.09
C GLY A 1106 39.36 -11.55 -88.13
N LYS A 1107 38.45 -10.70 -88.63
CA LYS A 1107 38.79 -9.57 -89.50
C LYS A 1107 38.48 -8.24 -88.81
N PHE A 1108 39.37 -7.27 -88.95
CA PHE A 1108 39.13 -5.86 -88.70
C PHE A 1108 39.39 -5.05 -89.98
N THR A 1109 38.57 -4.02 -90.24
CA THR A 1109 38.73 -3.15 -91.41
C THR A 1109 38.73 -1.68 -90.95
N GLN A 1110 39.86 -0.99 -91.08
CA GLN A 1110 39.96 0.46 -90.92
C GLN A 1110 39.72 1.15 -92.27
N THR A 1111 38.87 2.18 -92.28
CA THR A 1111 38.64 3.03 -93.46
C THR A 1111 38.74 4.50 -93.05
N GLY A 1112 39.93 5.08 -93.19
CA GLY A 1112 40.25 6.41 -92.68
C GLY A 1112 40.44 6.45 -91.15
N GLY A 1113 40.27 7.64 -90.56
CA GLY A 1113 40.24 7.83 -89.11
C GLY A 1113 41.57 7.58 -88.39
N LEU A 1114 41.47 7.35 -87.07
CA LEU A 1114 42.56 7.17 -86.13
C LEU A 1114 42.34 5.91 -85.27
N VAL A 1115 43.31 5.01 -85.28
CA VAL A 1115 43.37 3.84 -84.36
C VAL A 1115 44.60 3.99 -83.47
N GLU A 1116 44.40 4.44 -82.24
CA GLU A 1116 45.42 4.62 -81.23
C GLU A 1116 45.56 3.36 -80.35
N VAL A 1117 46.79 2.85 -80.21
CA VAL A 1117 47.07 1.66 -79.40
C VAL A 1117 48.28 1.90 -78.50
N GLU A 1118 48.06 1.97 -77.19
CA GLU A 1118 49.08 2.37 -76.20
C GLU A 1118 50.25 1.38 -76.05
N ARG A 1119 49.99 0.08 -76.19
CA ARG A 1119 50.94 -0.97 -75.76
C ARG A 1119 51.10 -2.14 -76.73
N LYS A 1120 50.03 -2.63 -77.35
CA LYS A 1120 50.12 -3.79 -78.27
C LYS A 1120 48.97 -3.82 -79.29
N LEU A 1121 49.31 -3.70 -80.57
CA LEU A 1121 48.45 -4.14 -81.66
C LEU A 1121 48.91 -5.53 -82.08
N ALA A 1122 48.00 -6.50 -82.20
CA ALA A 1122 48.34 -7.86 -82.58
C ALA A 1122 47.29 -8.46 -83.53
N VAL A 1123 47.77 -9.13 -84.56
CA VAL A 1123 46.96 -9.74 -85.63
C VAL A 1123 47.43 -11.19 -85.74
N GLY A 1124 46.54 -12.16 -85.53
CA GLY A 1124 46.86 -13.59 -85.45
C GLY A 1124 47.54 -13.97 -84.14
N GLN A 1125 46.79 -14.61 -83.23
CA GLN A 1125 47.27 -15.00 -81.90
C GLN A 1125 46.56 -16.26 -81.38
N LEU A 1126 47.22 -17.01 -80.50
CA LEU A 1126 46.74 -18.22 -79.82
C LEU A 1126 46.11 -19.25 -80.78
N GLY A 1127 46.73 -19.48 -81.93
CA GLY A 1127 46.19 -20.35 -82.98
C GLY A 1127 45.03 -19.80 -83.80
N GLY A 1128 44.70 -18.50 -83.66
CA GLY A 1128 43.71 -17.82 -84.50
C GLY A 1128 44.25 -17.35 -85.85
N ASP A 1129 43.34 -16.92 -86.73
CA ASP A 1129 43.64 -16.32 -88.02
C ASP A 1129 43.22 -14.84 -88.00
N GLY A 1130 44.17 -13.91 -88.06
CA GLY A 1130 43.89 -12.48 -87.96
C GLY A 1130 44.03 -11.76 -89.29
N ARG A 1131 43.07 -10.89 -89.64
CA ARG A 1131 43.18 -10.01 -90.82
C ARG A 1131 42.87 -8.55 -90.47
N TYR A 1132 43.84 -7.66 -90.66
CA TYR A 1132 43.69 -6.21 -90.51
C TYR A 1132 43.77 -5.54 -91.88
N ASP A 1133 42.63 -5.13 -92.44
CA ASP A 1133 42.60 -4.31 -93.66
C ASP A 1133 42.68 -2.83 -93.27
N ILE A 1134 43.57 -2.06 -93.89
CA ILE A 1134 43.71 -0.60 -93.69
C ILE A 1134 43.51 0.14 -95.01
N VAL A 1135 42.46 0.95 -95.09
CA VAL A 1135 42.03 1.65 -96.32
C VAL A 1135 42.07 3.14 -96.06
N GLY A 1136 43.28 3.66 -95.92
CA GLY A 1136 43.58 5.01 -95.45
C GLY A 1136 43.38 5.18 -93.93
N GLY A 1137 43.91 6.29 -93.40
CA GLY A 1137 43.88 6.59 -91.97
C GLY A 1137 45.25 6.50 -91.30
N VAL A 1138 45.25 6.66 -89.97
CA VAL A 1138 46.46 6.58 -89.14
C VAL A 1138 46.25 5.53 -88.05
N VAL A 1139 47.25 4.68 -87.84
CA VAL A 1139 47.43 3.88 -86.63
C VAL A 1139 48.52 4.57 -85.81
N ARG A 1140 48.25 4.94 -84.57
CA ARG A 1140 49.18 5.74 -83.72
C ARG A 1140 49.46 5.03 -82.40
N ALA A 1141 50.61 5.32 -81.80
CA ALA A 1141 50.82 5.02 -80.39
C ALA A 1141 51.50 6.18 -79.63
N PRO A 1142 50.94 6.64 -78.50
CA PRO A 1142 51.49 7.74 -77.72
C PRO A 1142 52.65 7.33 -76.80
N GLY A 1143 52.87 6.03 -76.59
CA GLY A 1143 53.89 5.47 -75.70
C GLY A 1143 55.04 4.77 -76.43
N PRO A 1144 56.30 4.84 -75.92
CA PRO A 1144 57.47 4.23 -76.57
C PRO A 1144 57.49 2.69 -76.53
N ALA A 1145 56.57 2.06 -75.79
CA ALA A 1145 56.50 0.61 -75.61
C ALA A 1145 55.50 -0.09 -76.57
N ALA A 1146 54.78 0.66 -77.40
CA ALA A 1146 53.76 0.11 -78.28
C ALA A 1146 54.36 -0.67 -79.45
N SER A 1147 53.96 -1.93 -79.61
CA SER A 1147 54.43 -2.80 -80.70
C SER A 1147 53.28 -3.32 -81.56
N LEU A 1148 53.55 -3.52 -82.85
CA LEU A 1148 52.69 -4.27 -83.77
C LEU A 1148 53.25 -5.68 -83.91
N ILE A 1149 52.43 -6.70 -83.67
CA ILE A 1149 52.77 -8.11 -83.87
C ILE A 1149 51.85 -8.70 -84.94
N VAL A 1150 52.43 -9.11 -86.06
CA VAL A 1150 51.74 -9.85 -87.12
C VAL A 1150 52.17 -11.31 -86.99
N ARG A 1151 51.21 -12.14 -86.54
CA ARG A 1151 51.33 -13.56 -86.13
C ARG A 1151 52.21 -13.76 -84.88
N GLU A 1152 51.59 -13.93 -83.71
CA GLU A 1152 52.36 -14.07 -82.45
C GLU A 1152 52.90 -15.49 -82.20
N ASP A 1153 52.24 -16.53 -82.72
CA ASP A 1153 52.62 -17.93 -82.51
C ASP A 1153 52.54 -18.75 -83.80
N SER A 1154 53.32 -19.83 -83.88
CA SER A 1154 53.48 -20.62 -85.11
C SER A 1154 52.19 -21.33 -85.55
N SER A 1155 51.28 -21.59 -84.61
CA SER A 1155 49.93 -22.10 -84.82
C SER A 1155 48.94 -21.08 -85.40
N SER A 1156 49.20 -19.78 -85.25
CA SER A 1156 48.37 -18.70 -85.79
C SER A 1156 48.72 -18.35 -87.23
N SER A 1157 47.80 -17.67 -87.93
CA SER A 1157 48.05 -16.99 -89.20
C SER A 1157 47.63 -15.51 -89.10
N ALA A 1158 48.26 -14.65 -89.91
CA ALA A 1158 47.99 -13.21 -89.87
C ALA A 1158 48.20 -12.53 -91.22
N THR A 1159 47.34 -11.58 -91.56
CA THR A 1159 47.51 -10.65 -92.68
C THR A 1159 47.21 -9.22 -92.24
N VAL A 1160 48.10 -8.27 -92.57
CA VAL A 1160 47.80 -6.83 -92.60
C VAL A 1160 47.82 -6.41 -94.07
N GLU A 1161 46.76 -5.79 -94.59
CA GLU A 1161 46.65 -5.44 -96.01
C GLU A 1161 46.13 -4.02 -96.25
N GLY A 1162 46.73 -3.27 -97.17
CA GLY A 1162 46.18 -1.99 -97.67
C GLY A 1162 47.17 -0.83 -97.68
N TYR A 1163 46.72 0.38 -97.33
CA TYR A 1163 47.49 1.62 -97.30
C TYR A 1163 47.05 2.53 -96.14
N GLY A 1164 47.97 3.32 -95.59
CA GLY A 1164 47.77 4.12 -94.37
C GLY A 1164 49.09 4.34 -93.62
N ILE A 1165 49.06 5.08 -92.52
CA ILE A 1165 50.27 5.48 -91.78
C ILE A 1165 50.30 4.84 -90.39
N PHE A 1166 51.37 4.12 -90.06
CA PHE A 1166 51.65 3.58 -88.72
C PHE A 1166 52.65 4.48 -87.98
N GLU A 1167 52.14 5.43 -87.19
CA GLU A 1167 52.89 6.27 -86.27
C GLU A 1167 53.09 5.57 -84.90
N VAL A 1168 53.77 4.42 -84.94
CA VAL A 1168 54.02 3.56 -83.75
C VAL A 1168 55.53 3.47 -83.51
N PRO A 1169 56.06 3.96 -82.38
CA PRO A 1169 57.52 4.13 -82.19
C PRO A 1169 58.25 2.89 -81.65
N GLY A 1170 57.54 1.85 -81.18
CA GLY A 1170 58.16 0.61 -80.68
C GLY A 1170 58.52 -0.35 -81.81
N THR A 1171 58.33 -1.65 -81.58
CA THR A 1171 58.79 -2.70 -82.49
C THR A 1171 57.67 -3.21 -83.42
N LEU A 1172 58.02 -3.53 -84.65
CA LEU A 1172 57.21 -4.32 -85.56
C LEU A 1172 57.74 -5.75 -85.60
N THR A 1173 57.00 -6.70 -85.02
CA THR A 1173 57.26 -8.13 -85.18
C THR A 1173 56.46 -8.65 -86.38
N ASN A 1174 57.13 -9.06 -87.48
CA ASN A 1174 56.46 -9.63 -88.65
C ASN A 1174 56.84 -11.11 -88.88
N ASN A 1175 56.00 -12.00 -88.37
CA ASN A 1175 56.09 -13.45 -88.55
C ASN A 1175 55.00 -13.96 -89.52
N GLY A 1176 54.21 -13.04 -90.08
CA GLY A 1176 53.01 -13.29 -90.87
C GLY A 1176 53.05 -12.52 -92.19
N ARG A 1177 51.89 -12.11 -92.71
CA ARG A 1177 51.79 -11.47 -94.02
C ARG A 1177 51.54 -9.96 -93.88
N ILE A 1178 52.38 -9.12 -94.48
CA ILE A 1178 52.14 -7.66 -94.58
C ILE A 1178 52.12 -7.25 -96.05
N VAL A 1179 51.00 -6.67 -96.49
CA VAL A 1179 50.66 -6.41 -97.89
C VAL A 1179 50.35 -4.93 -98.10
N ALA A 1180 51.25 -4.18 -98.73
CA ALA A 1180 50.92 -2.85 -99.24
C ALA A 1180 50.03 -3.01 -100.48
N ASN A 1181 48.72 -2.76 -100.35
CA ASN A 1181 47.77 -2.82 -101.46
C ASN A 1181 47.29 -1.41 -101.81
N GLY A 1182 47.64 -0.94 -103.00
CA GLY A 1182 47.34 0.42 -103.46
C GLY A 1182 45.95 0.59 -104.07
N TYR A 1183 45.19 -0.51 -104.22
CA TYR A 1183 43.87 -0.55 -104.86
C TYR A 1183 43.84 0.13 -106.27
N GLY A 1184 44.98 0.16 -106.97
CA GLY A 1184 45.11 0.74 -108.31
C GLY A 1184 45.59 2.19 -108.37
N PHE A 1185 46.08 2.78 -107.26
CA PHE A 1185 46.57 4.16 -107.22
C PHE A 1185 48.02 4.26 -106.69
N ASP A 1186 48.93 4.82 -107.48
CA ASP A 1186 50.37 4.98 -107.12
C ASP A 1186 50.64 5.84 -105.87
N GLY A 1187 49.65 6.64 -105.44
CA GLY A 1187 49.73 7.48 -104.25
C GLY A 1187 49.49 6.75 -102.92
N ASN A 1188 49.01 5.50 -102.96
CA ASN A 1188 48.60 4.76 -101.77
C ASN A 1188 49.79 4.03 -101.13
N VAL A 1189 50.33 4.65 -100.07
CA VAL A 1189 51.48 4.16 -99.30
C VAL A 1189 51.02 3.48 -98.02
N LEU A 1190 51.57 2.30 -97.71
CA LEU A 1190 51.58 1.70 -96.38
C LEU A 1190 52.87 2.14 -95.68
N ASP A 1191 52.78 3.21 -94.89
CA ASP A 1191 53.92 3.81 -94.18
C ASP A 1191 54.12 3.17 -92.82
N LEU A 1192 55.17 2.36 -92.71
CA LEU A 1192 55.64 1.71 -91.49
C LEU A 1192 56.96 2.34 -90.99
N SER A 1193 57.36 3.50 -91.51
CA SER A 1193 58.70 4.09 -91.28
C SER A 1193 59.02 4.49 -89.84
N ARG A 1194 58.01 4.50 -88.94
CA ARG A 1194 58.11 5.05 -87.59
C ARG A 1194 58.47 4.02 -86.50
N PHE A 1195 58.37 2.72 -86.78
CA PHE A 1195 58.83 1.69 -85.85
C PHE A 1195 60.34 1.80 -85.63
N SER A 1196 60.80 1.68 -84.38
CA SER A 1196 62.23 1.79 -84.04
C SER A 1196 63.03 0.53 -84.35
N ALA A 1197 62.37 -0.61 -84.48
CA ALA A 1197 62.94 -1.86 -84.96
C ALA A 1197 61.89 -2.69 -85.70
N VAL A 1198 62.35 -3.51 -86.65
CA VAL A 1198 61.57 -4.60 -87.25
C VAL A 1198 62.24 -5.91 -86.87
N ILE A 1199 61.49 -6.83 -86.28
CA ILE A 1199 61.99 -8.14 -85.83
C ILE A 1199 61.10 -9.28 -86.35
N ASN A 1200 61.62 -10.49 -86.25
CA ASN A 1200 60.95 -11.75 -86.48
C ASN A 1200 61.23 -12.67 -85.29
N THR A 1201 60.26 -13.51 -84.92
CA THR A 1201 60.40 -14.51 -83.85
C THR A 1201 59.97 -15.92 -84.29
N ILE A 1202 59.49 -16.08 -85.53
CA ILE A 1202 59.06 -17.37 -86.11
C ILE A 1202 59.37 -17.32 -87.60
N ASN A 1203 60.32 -18.15 -88.07
CA ASN A 1203 60.85 -18.06 -89.43
C ASN A 1203 59.74 -17.99 -90.53
N ASN A 1204 59.92 -17.07 -91.48
CA ASN A 1204 59.12 -16.94 -92.69
C ASN A 1204 59.81 -17.78 -93.80
N PRO A 1205 59.13 -18.74 -94.45
CA PRO A 1205 59.81 -19.68 -95.35
C PRO A 1205 59.95 -19.14 -96.79
N PHE A 1206 61.21 -18.92 -97.21
CA PHE A 1206 61.65 -18.48 -98.55
C PHE A 1206 60.82 -18.98 -99.75
N GLU A 1207 60.74 -20.31 -99.94
CA GLU A 1207 60.19 -20.89 -101.17
C GLU A 1207 58.71 -21.20 -101.04
N ASN A 1208 57.87 -20.44 -101.76
CA ASN A 1208 56.40 -20.53 -101.75
C ASN A 1208 55.75 -20.17 -100.40
N GLY A 1209 56.42 -19.35 -99.58
CA GLY A 1209 55.88 -18.83 -98.33
C GLY A 1209 54.61 -17.97 -98.51
N THR A 1210 53.68 -18.09 -97.56
CA THR A 1210 52.47 -17.26 -97.47
C THR A 1210 52.61 -16.08 -96.51
N ASN A 1211 53.78 -15.94 -95.87
CA ASN A 1211 54.17 -14.91 -94.91
C ASN A 1211 55.38 -14.16 -95.47
N GLY A 1212 55.61 -12.91 -95.06
CA GLY A 1212 56.62 -12.01 -95.63
C GLY A 1212 56.07 -10.61 -95.93
N TRP A 1213 56.73 -9.89 -96.84
CA TRP A 1213 56.34 -8.55 -97.29
C TRP A 1213 55.84 -8.59 -98.73
N PHE A 1214 54.76 -7.87 -99.01
CA PHE A 1214 54.12 -7.87 -100.34
C PHE A 1214 53.77 -6.44 -100.76
N ALA A 1215 53.90 -6.14 -102.06
CA ALA A 1215 53.57 -4.83 -102.61
C ALA A 1215 52.76 -4.98 -103.91
N VAL A 1216 51.43 -4.85 -103.79
CA VAL A 1216 50.49 -5.27 -104.83
C VAL A 1216 49.61 -4.12 -105.32
N ASN A 1217 49.17 -4.19 -106.59
CA ASN A 1217 48.15 -3.32 -107.16
C ASN A 1217 48.42 -1.81 -106.95
N HIS A 1218 49.61 -1.36 -107.39
CA HIS A 1218 50.16 -0.01 -107.20
C HIS A 1218 50.46 0.42 -105.75
N GLY A 1219 50.36 -0.51 -104.78
CA GLY A 1219 50.68 -0.24 -103.38
C GLY A 1219 52.17 -0.07 -103.13
N LYS A 1220 52.53 0.92 -102.31
CA LYS A 1220 53.91 1.18 -101.91
C LYS A 1220 54.12 0.90 -100.43
N LEU A 1221 55.03 -0.01 -100.10
CA LEU A 1221 55.51 -0.21 -98.74
C LEU A 1221 56.63 0.79 -98.41
N LEU A 1222 56.62 1.37 -97.20
CA LEU A 1222 57.71 2.20 -96.69
C LEU A 1222 58.13 1.72 -95.30
N LEU A 1223 59.35 1.16 -95.18
CA LEU A 1223 59.87 0.53 -93.96
C LEU A 1223 60.78 1.48 -93.14
N PRO A 1224 61.05 1.17 -91.85
CA PRO A 1224 61.98 1.94 -91.02
C PRO A 1224 63.40 2.04 -91.61
N PRO A 1225 64.14 3.15 -91.40
CA PRO A 1225 65.53 3.28 -91.84
C PRO A 1225 66.46 2.27 -91.14
N LEU A 1226 66.99 1.30 -91.88
CA LEU A 1226 67.87 0.27 -91.34
C LEU A 1226 69.33 0.76 -91.23
N LYS A 1227 69.86 0.84 -90.00
CA LYS A 1227 71.20 1.40 -89.72
C LYS A 1227 72.32 0.41 -90.02
N VAL A 1228 72.71 0.33 -91.29
CA VAL A 1228 73.85 -0.48 -91.74
C VAL A 1228 75.18 0.07 -91.21
N THR A 1229 76.04 -0.81 -90.69
CA THR A 1229 77.37 -0.47 -90.13
C THR A 1229 78.53 -0.85 -91.06
N ASN A 1230 78.27 -1.68 -92.07
CA ASN A 1230 79.18 -2.08 -93.14
C ASN A 1230 78.40 -2.16 -94.46
N PRO A 1231 79.06 -2.31 -95.62
CA PRO A 1231 78.41 -2.80 -96.84
C PRO A 1231 78.01 -4.27 -96.67
N GLY A 1232 76.79 -4.63 -97.04
CA GLY A 1232 76.28 -6.01 -96.95
C GLY A 1232 74.83 -6.11 -97.41
N ARG A 1233 74.29 -7.34 -97.48
CA ARG A 1233 72.83 -7.54 -97.48
C ARG A 1233 72.33 -7.39 -96.04
N TYR A 1234 71.14 -6.83 -95.88
CA TYR A 1234 70.51 -6.59 -94.59
C TYR A 1234 68.99 -6.76 -94.72
N TYR A 1235 68.35 -7.31 -93.70
CA TYR A 1235 66.95 -7.76 -93.75
C TYR A 1235 66.15 -7.16 -92.61
N TRP A 1236 64.90 -6.80 -92.87
CA TRP A 1236 63.97 -6.27 -91.88
C TRP A 1236 63.26 -7.42 -91.16
N GLY A 1237 63.85 -7.88 -90.06
CA GLY A 1237 63.34 -8.97 -89.23
C GLY A 1237 64.40 -9.64 -88.35
N GLU A 1238 65.64 -9.77 -88.84
CA GLU A 1238 66.55 -10.74 -88.24
C GLU A 1238 67.42 -10.22 -87.08
N SER A 1239 67.60 -11.10 -86.08
CA SER A 1239 68.46 -10.86 -84.93
C SER A 1239 69.94 -10.86 -85.34
N PRO A 1240 70.74 -9.83 -85.03
CA PRO A 1240 72.16 -9.78 -85.39
C PRO A 1240 73.05 -10.87 -84.77
N SER A 1241 72.51 -11.73 -83.90
CA SER A 1241 73.27 -12.77 -83.18
C SER A 1241 72.38 -13.99 -82.88
N GLY A 1242 72.43 -15.06 -83.69
CA GLY A 1242 71.62 -16.25 -83.40
C GLY A 1242 71.83 -17.52 -84.23
N GLY A 1243 72.07 -17.45 -85.54
CA GLY A 1243 72.39 -18.61 -86.38
C GLY A 1243 71.21 -19.53 -86.72
N LYS A 1244 70.78 -19.47 -87.99
CA LYS A 1244 69.53 -20.01 -88.58
C LYS A 1244 68.29 -19.18 -88.19
N ASP A 1245 67.47 -18.70 -89.11
CA ASP A 1245 67.37 -19.02 -90.55
C ASP A 1245 67.51 -17.79 -91.47
N ASP A 1246 67.62 -18.10 -92.77
CA ASP A 1246 67.45 -17.26 -93.97
C ASP A 1246 68.28 -15.96 -94.17
N ALA A 1247 68.37 -15.55 -95.44
CA ALA A 1247 69.25 -14.48 -95.92
C ALA A 1247 68.76 -13.79 -97.22
N ASP A 1248 67.46 -13.57 -97.37
CA ASP A 1248 66.93 -12.52 -98.25
C ASP A 1248 65.69 -11.84 -97.62
N ILE A 1249 65.25 -10.71 -98.20
CA ILE A 1249 63.98 -10.08 -97.80
C ILE A 1249 62.89 -10.55 -98.76
N ASP A 1250 61.94 -11.32 -98.25
CA ASP A 1250 60.81 -11.80 -99.06
C ASP A 1250 59.89 -10.64 -99.40
N LEU A 1251 60.10 -10.08 -100.60
CA LEU A 1251 59.27 -9.09 -101.28
C LEU A 1251 58.68 -9.74 -102.54
N VAL A 1252 57.35 -9.84 -102.59
CA VAL A 1252 56.57 -10.40 -103.71
C VAL A 1252 55.49 -9.42 -104.19
#